data_AF-A0A6G7BW52-F1
#
_entry.id   AF-A0A6G7BW52-F1
#
_cell.length_a   1.000
_cell.length_b   1.000
_cell.length_c   1.000
_cell.angle_alpha   90.00
_cell.angle_beta   90.00
_cell.angle_gamma   90.00
#
_symmetry.space_group_name_H-M   'P 1'
#
loop_
_entity.id
_entity.type
_entity.pdbx_description
1 polymer ?
#
loop_
_entity_poly.entity_id
_entity_poly.type
_entity_poly.pdbx_seq_one_letter_code
_entity_poly.pdbx_strand_id
1 'polypeptide(L)'
;MKHTAWILWLLLVCSSSYAQQAKVAMTGTPKGIYIDVNDLEMAKQGYLVLRKGAGDKEFLPIQHISALQSLETVRQRIKDLLFIFPESGNLSDSLSQGLWQAWEDPLKQQQYLTLQIPQIRIGFGLGLMDTTAVLGQNYSYKIIATDGSEYNATMTYSLPKVDFAAIKSIEVDPGEAYPILRFQSAITQAAPLFEIYRRVRGSGSDFRPVYSTRGLSGNSQNDSVIYYLQDTTALQSVRYEYYLIGKDLFGNQGTSSDTVTLQVGGFRNINRGFNVRTAAIDGGIKIYWEPLEQRYALQNILLYRSDNYDTNYRLLATVPVTDTLYVDQSVRAGKNYYYQLLMQGESAISFPTARVSGIATGIVNILPPTQVHAYMKGNLPTLEWQHVDSLNVAGFYIYRSFDANGELRQVSNFIPYQTKEQFYHYQDSSATIGDVISYYAIAAVSHTQSLSPLSEVVKLSIPKGQQVEIASPKQLRYLWMDKEKVSITWYDMDKIVNGVNYYNVYRKSKDEPAFPTSVFAKVETNEFVDTLRRAGVYDYAVQVVIDSTKTSALSSPIQVERILEKPLAPLKVRLYAVDDTRLLIQWDHSATAMKAYNIYRSSGKADPQLLKTILGDQFEYVDTELIKGNSYYYFVTSIDTNSTESDRSQEVFYSE
;
A
#
# COMPACT_ATOMS: atom_id res chain seq x y z
N MET A 1 24.31 15.94 -16.13
CA MET A 1 25.56 16.66 -16.43
C MET A 1 26.55 16.55 -15.28
N LYS A 2 27.37 15.50 -15.28
CA LYS A 2 28.67 15.40 -14.59
C LYS A 2 29.58 14.58 -15.51
N HIS A 3 29.94 15.16 -16.65
CA HIS A 3 30.80 14.54 -17.66
C HIS A 3 32.24 15.02 -17.49
N THR A 4 32.87 14.82 -16.33
CA THR A 4 34.26 15.28 -16.08
C THR A 4 34.97 14.41 -15.03
N ALA A 5 34.88 13.09 -15.14
CA ALA A 5 35.68 12.18 -14.30
C ALA A 5 36.56 11.21 -15.10
N TRP A 6 36.32 11.07 -16.41
CA TRP A 6 36.88 9.97 -17.20
C TRP A 6 38.33 10.17 -17.66
N ILE A 7 38.79 11.42 -17.80
CA ILE A 7 40.17 11.68 -18.28
C ILE A 7 41.20 11.53 -17.14
N LEU A 8 40.75 11.59 -15.88
CA LEU A 8 41.62 11.39 -14.71
C LEU A 8 41.84 9.92 -14.33
N TRP A 9 40.94 9.01 -14.70
CA TRP A 9 41.08 7.59 -14.37
C TRP A 9 42.03 6.84 -15.32
N LEU A 10 42.15 7.31 -16.57
CA LEU A 10 43.14 6.80 -17.55
C LEU A 10 44.58 7.25 -17.27
N LEU A 11 44.79 8.26 -16.42
CA LEU A 11 46.12 8.71 -16.00
C LEU A 11 46.79 7.76 -14.97
N LEU A 12 46.05 6.82 -14.39
CA LEU A 12 46.53 5.97 -13.28
C LEU A 12 46.83 4.51 -13.65
N VAL A 13 46.58 4.08 -14.89
CA VAL A 13 46.79 2.69 -15.34
C VAL A 13 47.61 2.64 -16.63
N CYS A 14 48.85 3.13 -16.59
CA CYS A 14 49.86 2.82 -17.61
C CYS A 14 51.26 2.88 -16.99
N SER A 15 51.58 1.90 -16.13
CA SER A 15 52.96 1.52 -15.87
C SER A 15 53.28 0.28 -16.70
N SER A 16 53.76 0.50 -17.92
CA SER A 16 54.45 -0.54 -18.68
C SER A 16 55.79 -0.01 -19.19
N SER A 17 56.79 -0.83 -18.92
CA SER A 17 58.22 -0.68 -19.18
C SER A 17 58.57 -0.20 -20.60
N TYR A 18 59.58 0.66 -20.67
CA TYR A 18 60.27 1.07 -21.89
C TYR A 18 60.77 -0.15 -22.68
N ALA A 19 60.03 -0.50 -23.73
CA ALA A 19 60.59 -1.13 -24.92
C ALA A 19 60.73 -0.03 -25.98
N GLN A 20 61.79 -0.10 -26.79
CA GLN A 20 62.19 0.91 -27.77
C GLN A 20 61.10 1.09 -28.85
N GLN A 21 60.12 1.95 -28.57
CA GLN A 21 58.98 2.21 -29.44
C GLN A 21 59.47 2.99 -30.67
N ALA A 22 59.06 2.57 -31.86
CA ALA A 22 59.43 3.27 -33.08
C ALA A 22 58.97 4.73 -32.99
N LYS A 23 59.84 5.67 -33.41
CA LYS A 23 59.53 7.11 -33.41
C LYS A 23 58.26 7.45 -34.20
N VAL A 24 57.92 6.61 -35.19
CA VAL A 24 56.68 6.70 -35.95
C VAL A 24 55.96 5.36 -35.89
N ALA A 25 54.70 5.36 -35.49
CA ALA A 25 53.82 4.20 -35.55
C ALA A 25 52.53 4.55 -36.31
N MET A 26 51.86 3.55 -36.89
CA MET A 26 50.63 3.78 -37.65
C MET A 26 49.56 2.79 -37.25
N THR A 27 48.32 3.26 -37.15
CA THR A 27 47.15 2.46 -36.81
C THR A 27 46.03 2.77 -37.79
N GLY A 28 45.43 1.73 -38.38
CA GLY A 28 44.23 1.89 -39.18
C GLY A 28 43.03 2.20 -38.29
N THR A 29 42.17 3.12 -38.74
CA THR A 29 40.95 3.52 -38.05
C THR A 29 39.80 3.56 -39.05
N PRO A 30 38.52 3.56 -38.65
CA PRO A 30 37.40 3.65 -39.61
C PRO A 30 37.37 4.96 -40.43
N LYS A 31 38.18 5.96 -40.08
CA LYS A 31 38.21 7.28 -40.72
C LYS A 31 39.51 7.58 -41.46
N GLY A 32 40.43 6.62 -41.57
CA GLY A 32 41.74 6.82 -42.19
C GLY A 32 42.90 6.20 -41.38
N ILE A 33 44.13 6.59 -41.70
CA ILE A 33 45.33 6.13 -40.97
C ILE A 33 45.70 7.16 -39.91
N TYR A 34 45.73 6.71 -38.65
CA TYR A 34 46.32 7.47 -37.55
C TYR A 34 47.84 7.27 -37.57
N ILE A 35 48.59 8.36 -37.63
CA ILE A 35 50.06 8.35 -37.60
C ILE A 35 50.49 8.94 -36.28
N ASP A 36 51.22 8.14 -35.53
CA ASP A 36 51.71 8.44 -34.21
C ASP A 36 53.16 8.92 -34.29
N VAL A 37 53.44 10.09 -33.74
CA VAL A 37 54.78 10.69 -33.71
C VAL A 37 55.25 10.73 -32.26
N ASN A 38 56.07 9.75 -31.90
CA ASN A 38 56.60 9.54 -30.56
C ASN A 38 57.84 10.41 -30.30
N ASP A 39 57.78 11.70 -30.63
CA ASP A 39 58.90 12.64 -30.50
C ASP A 39 58.42 14.01 -30.00
N LEU A 40 58.79 14.35 -28.75
CA LEU A 40 58.38 15.59 -28.08
C LEU A 40 58.97 16.84 -28.74
N GLU A 41 60.17 16.74 -29.33
CA GLU A 41 60.82 17.89 -29.95
C GLU A 41 60.17 18.20 -31.31
N MET A 42 59.78 17.18 -32.06
CA MET A 42 58.95 17.38 -33.26
C MET A 42 57.60 18.02 -32.92
N ALA A 43 56.94 17.57 -31.85
CA ALA A 43 55.69 18.16 -31.41
C ALA A 43 55.84 19.66 -31.04
N LYS A 44 56.96 20.05 -30.42
CA LYS A 44 57.26 21.44 -30.08
C LYS A 44 57.60 22.29 -31.29
N GLN A 45 58.46 21.80 -32.19
CA GLN A 45 59.02 22.58 -33.30
C GLN A 45 58.16 22.52 -34.58
N GLY A 46 57.30 21.51 -34.70
CA GLY A 46 56.52 21.22 -35.90
C GLY A 46 57.26 20.27 -36.85
N TYR A 47 56.54 19.75 -37.83
CA TYR A 47 57.07 18.82 -38.83
C TYR A 47 56.17 18.75 -40.07
N LEU A 48 56.75 18.31 -41.19
CA LEU A 48 56.06 18.08 -42.46
C LEU A 48 55.85 16.58 -42.67
N VAL A 49 54.63 16.19 -43.05
CA VAL A 49 54.31 14.82 -43.42
C VAL A 49 54.05 14.73 -44.91
N LEU A 50 54.76 13.82 -45.57
CA LEU A 50 54.58 13.46 -46.96
C LEU A 50 54.08 12.02 -47.07
N ARG A 51 53.27 11.73 -48.09
CA ARG A 51 52.73 10.39 -48.39
C ARG A 51 53.01 10.00 -49.82
N LYS A 52 53.25 8.71 -50.04
CA LYS A 52 53.34 8.05 -51.33
C LYS A 52 52.41 6.83 -51.33
N GLY A 53 51.37 6.84 -52.18
CA GLY A 53 50.47 5.70 -52.38
C GLY A 53 51.04 4.66 -53.35
N ALA A 54 50.35 3.52 -53.48
CA ALA A 54 50.77 2.38 -54.30
C ALA A 54 50.96 2.71 -55.81
N GLY A 55 50.37 3.79 -56.32
CA GLY A 55 50.52 4.26 -57.72
C GLY A 55 51.34 5.53 -57.89
N ASP A 56 51.77 6.17 -56.80
CA ASP A 56 52.46 7.46 -56.85
C ASP A 56 53.95 7.27 -57.14
N LYS A 57 54.53 8.11 -57.98
CA LYS A 57 55.97 8.09 -58.26
C LYS A 57 56.77 8.82 -57.18
N GLU A 58 56.20 9.89 -56.62
CA GLU A 58 56.84 10.81 -55.69
C GLU A 58 56.04 10.95 -54.39
N PHE A 59 56.70 11.49 -53.36
CA PHE A 59 56.06 11.82 -52.08
C PHE A 59 55.37 13.18 -52.18
N LEU A 60 54.08 13.23 -51.86
CA LEU A 60 53.28 14.45 -51.87
C LEU A 60 52.99 14.93 -50.43
N PRO A 61 53.01 16.25 -50.15
CA PRO A 61 52.69 16.76 -48.83
C PRO A 61 51.22 16.54 -48.48
N ILE A 62 50.96 15.95 -47.31
CA ILE A 62 49.60 15.74 -46.80
C ILE A 62 49.23 16.78 -45.76
N GLN A 63 50.15 17.09 -44.84
CA GLN A 63 49.88 17.99 -43.73
C GLN A 63 51.18 18.55 -43.17
N HIS A 64 51.16 19.85 -42.86
CA HIS A 64 52.20 20.52 -42.09
C HIS A 64 51.70 20.76 -40.68
N ILE A 65 52.37 20.18 -39.69
CA ILE A 65 52.04 20.37 -38.28
C ILE A 65 52.84 21.55 -37.76
N SER A 66 52.14 22.62 -37.38
CA SER A 66 52.77 23.82 -36.82
C SER A 66 53.45 23.53 -35.46
N ALA A 67 54.40 24.38 -35.07
CA ALA A 67 54.97 24.35 -33.73
C ALA A 67 53.88 24.53 -32.66
N LEU A 68 54.01 23.83 -31.54
CA LEU A 68 53.07 23.96 -30.42
C LEU A 68 53.43 25.19 -29.58
N GLN A 69 52.74 26.31 -29.86
CA GLN A 69 53.06 27.63 -29.27
C GLN A 69 52.15 28.05 -28.11
N SER A 70 50.91 27.54 -28.03
CA SER A 70 49.96 27.93 -26.99
C SER A 70 48.86 26.89 -26.76
N LEU A 71 48.18 27.00 -25.62
CA LEU A 71 46.97 26.22 -25.30
C LEU A 71 45.86 26.42 -26.34
N GLU A 72 45.75 27.59 -26.96
CA GLU A 72 44.72 27.84 -27.97
C GLU A 72 44.96 27.00 -29.23
N THR A 73 46.23 26.79 -29.61
CA THR A 73 46.59 25.87 -30.69
C THR A 73 46.17 24.44 -30.39
N VAL A 74 46.34 23.97 -29.14
CA VAL A 74 45.89 22.64 -28.71
C VAL A 74 44.36 22.53 -28.82
N ARG A 75 43.64 23.52 -28.28
CA ARG A 75 42.17 23.55 -28.31
C ARG A 75 41.64 23.54 -29.75
N GLN A 76 42.24 24.34 -30.62
CA GLN A 76 41.84 24.41 -32.03
C GLN A 76 42.06 23.07 -32.73
N ARG A 77 43.23 22.44 -32.55
CA ARG A 77 43.52 21.11 -33.12
C ARG A 77 42.53 20.05 -32.65
N ILE A 78 42.21 20.03 -31.36
CA ILE A 78 41.25 19.07 -30.79
C ILE A 78 39.84 19.34 -31.32
N LYS A 79 39.46 20.61 -31.46
CA LYS A 79 38.17 21.01 -32.00
C LYS A 79 38.00 20.57 -33.47
N ASP A 80 39.04 20.71 -34.29
CA ASP A 80 39.03 20.29 -35.69
C ASP A 80 38.87 18.77 -35.85
N LEU A 81 39.21 17.99 -34.82
CA LEU A 81 39.08 16.53 -34.79
C LEU A 81 37.72 16.01 -34.31
N LEU A 82 36.85 16.85 -33.76
CA LEU A 82 35.56 16.41 -33.24
C LEU A 82 34.68 15.73 -34.31
N PHE A 83 34.83 16.14 -35.57
CA PHE A 83 34.16 15.49 -36.69
C PHE A 83 34.67 14.06 -36.95
N ILE A 84 35.95 13.81 -36.68
CA ILE A 84 36.60 12.52 -36.87
C ILE A 84 36.34 11.60 -35.68
N PHE A 85 36.40 12.15 -34.46
CA PHE A 85 36.17 11.45 -33.19
C PHE A 85 34.98 12.06 -32.43
N PRO A 86 33.73 11.83 -32.87
CA PRO A 86 32.55 12.44 -32.27
C PRO A 86 32.31 12.00 -30.82
N GLU A 87 32.88 10.86 -30.41
CA GLU A 87 32.71 10.30 -29.06
C GLU A 87 33.56 11.03 -28.00
N SER A 88 34.53 11.86 -28.39
CA SER A 88 35.49 12.48 -27.48
C SER A 88 35.02 13.77 -26.80
N GLY A 89 34.00 14.44 -27.34
CA GLY A 89 33.50 15.72 -26.82
C GLY A 89 34.53 16.86 -26.78
N ASN A 90 34.09 18.07 -26.45
CA ASN A 90 35.01 19.20 -26.19
C ASN A 90 35.72 19.01 -24.85
N LEU A 91 37.01 19.37 -24.78
CA LEU A 91 37.70 19.49 -23.51
C LEU A 91 37.11 20.64 -22.70
N SER A 92 36.93 20.44 -21.38
CA SER A 92 36.59 21.54 -20.48
C SER A 92 37.77 22.51 -20.38
N ASP A 93 37.50 23.77 -20.01
CA ASP A 93 38.55 24.77 -19.79
C ASP A 93 39.55 24.30 -18.72
N SER A 94 39.04 23.75 -17.61
CA SER A 94 39.84 23.23 -16.51
C SER A 94 40.77 22.09 -16.93
N LEU A 95 40.27 21.16 -17.74
CA LEU A 95 41.06 20.02 -18.20
C LEU A 95 42.09 20.46 -19.25
N SER A 96 41.71 21.34 -20.16
CA SER A 96 42.63 21.91 -21.15
C SER A 96 43.80 22.59 -20.46
N GLN A 97 43.52 23.42 -19.44
CA GLN A 97 44.54 24.10 -18.66
C GLN A 97 45.43 23.13 -17.87
N GLY A 98 44.84 22.10 -17.26
CA GLY A 98 45.60 21.08 -16.53
C GLY A 98 46.52 20.26 -17.44
N LEU A 99 46.05 19.89 -18.64
CA LEU A 99 46.89 19.24 -19.66
C LEU A 99 48.03 20.18 -20.09
N TRP A 100 47.73 21.45 -20.37
CA TRP A 100 48.76 22.43 -20.73
C TRP A 100 49.85 22.58 -19.67
N GLN A 101 49.45 22.74 -18.40
CA GLN A 101 50.40 22.80 -17.28
C GLN A 101 51.25 21.53 -17.16
N ALA A 102 50.67 20.35 -17.40
CA ALA A 102 51.41 19.10 -17.42
C ALA A 102 52.36 18.96 -18.62
N TRP A 103 52.07 19.65 -19.72
CA TRP A 103 52.95 19.72 -20.89
C TRP A 103 54.15 20.65 -20.68
N GLU A 104 53.94 21.77 -19.98
CA GLU A 104 55.01 22.72 -19.64
C GLU A 104 55.99 22.18 -18.59
N ASP A 105 55.58 21.19 -17.80
CA ASP A 105 56.39 20.50 -16.79
C ASP A 105 57.25 19.39 -17.44
N PRO A 106 58.59 19.53 -17.49
CA PRO A 106 59.47 18.55 -18.14
C PRO A 106 59.38 17.13 -17.57
N LEU A 107 59.01 16.98 -16.29
CA LEU A 107 58.87 15.67 -15.65
C LEU A 107 57.58 14.96 -16.08
N LYS A 108 56.52 15.73 -16.39
CA LYS A 108 55.22 15.20 -16.80
C LYS A 108 55.08 15.09 -18.31
N GLN A 109 55.85 15.87 -19.08
CA GLN A 109 55.77 15.88 -20.53
C GLN A 109 55.99 14.49 -21.16
N GLN A 110 56.85 13.67 -20.55
CA GLN A 110 57.11 12.28 -21.00
C GLN A 110 55.88 11.38 -20.96
N GLN A 111 54.90 11.67 -20.08
CA GLN A 111 53.66 10.90 -19.99
C GLN A 111 52.80 11.03 -21.24
N TYR A 112 52.97 12.09 -22.04
CA TYR A 112 52.23 12.25 -23.29
C TYR A 112 52.60 11.24 -24.37
N LEU A 113 53.81 10.66 -24.30
CA LEU A 113 54.24 9.58 -25.20
C LEU A 113 53.57 8.24 -24.86
N THR A 114 53.11 8.06 -23.61
CA THR A 114 52.45 6.82 -23.17
C THR A 114 50.93 6.90 -23.20
N LEU A 115 50.36 8.10 -23.33
CA LEU A 115 48.92 8.30 -23.50
C LEU A 115 48.45 7.66 -24.80
N GLN A 116 47.52 6.71 -24.76
CA GLN A 116 46.91 6.12 -25.96
C GLN A 116 45.59 6.81 -26.35
N ILE A 117 45.51 8.13 -26.16
CA ILE A 117 44.31 8.93 -26.41
C ILE A 117 44.53 9.79 -27.66
N PRO A 118 44.05 9.39 -28.85
CA PRO A 118 44.45 9.98 -30.13
C PRO A 118 44.17 11.48 -30.20
N GLN A 119 43.01 11.92 -29.70
CA GLN A 119 42.62 13.32 -29.69
C GLN A 119 43.59 14.20 -28.88
N ILE A 120 44.06 13.72 -27.72
CA ILE A 120 45.03 14.46 -26.90
C ILE A 120 46.36 14.50 -27.65
N ARG A 121 46.82 13.35 -28.16
CA ARG A 121 48.10 13.27 -28.88
C ARG A 121 48.15 14.20 -30.09
N ILE A 122 47.12 14.20 -30.93
CA ILE A 122 47.05 15.10 -32.09
C ILE A 122 46.98 16.56 -31.64
N GLY A 123 46.21 16.87 -30.59
CA GLY A 123 46.15 18.20 -30.00
C GLY A 123 47.53 18.75 -29.64
N PHE A 124 48.38 17.91 -29.06
CA PHE A 124 49.75 18.25 -28.69
C PHE A 124 50.78 18.05 -29.83
N GLY A 125 50.35 17.70 -31.04
CA GLY A 125 51.24 17.50 -32.19
C GLY A 125 52.00 16.17 -32.19
N LEU A 126 51.65 15.24 -31.30
CA LEU A 126 52.24 13.89 -31.21
C LEU A 126 51.55 12.85 -32.09
N GLY A 127 50.65 13.30 -32.97
CA GLY A 127 50.02 12.44 -33.95
C GLY A 127 49.27 13.27 -34.99
N LEU A 128 48.85 12.60 -36.06
CA LEU A 128 47.98 13.16 -37.08
C LEU A 128 47.06 12.09 -37.67
N MET A 129 46.13 12.53 -38.51
CA MET A 129 45.13 11.67 -39.12
C MET A 129 45.11 11.89 -40.64
N ASP A 130 45.46 10.87 -41.41
CA ASP A 130 45.28 10.87 -42.87
C ASP A 130 43.90 10.30 -43.23
N THR A 131 42.93 11.21 -43.37
CA THR A 131 41.53 10.88 -43.72
C THR A 131 41.32 10.55 -45.20
N THR A 132 42.35 10.74 -46.04
CA THR A 132 42.28 10.52 -47.49
C THR A 132 42.76 9.13 -47.91
N ALA A 133 43.25 8.33 -46.97
CA ALA A 133 43.69 6.96 -47.21
C ALA A 133 42.50 6.03 -47.56
N VAL A 134 42.72 5.11 -48.49
CA VAL A 134 41.71 4.15 -48.97
C VAL A 134 42.00 2.76 -48.42
N LEU A 135 41.00 2.10 -47.84
CA LEU A 135 41.14 0.80 -47.19
C LEU A 135 41.67 -0.26 -48.18
N GLY A 136 42.63 -1.07 -47.72
CA GLY A 136 43.29 -2.13 -48.49
C GLY A 136 44.51 -1.67 -49.30
N GLN A 137 44.83 -0.38 -49.35
CA GLN A 137 45.97 0.14 -50.10
C GLN A 137 47.25 0.25 -49.26
N ASN A 138 48.40 0.19 -49.93
CA ASN A 138 49.71 0.38 -49.32
C ASN A 138 50.15 1.85 -49.41
N TYR A 139 50.61 2.39 -48.28
CA TYR A 139 51.11 3.76 -48.17
C TYR A 139 52.49 3.79 -47.52
N SER A 140 53.36 4.63 -48.06
CA SER A 140 54.63 5.02 -47.47
C SER A 140 54.55 6.47 -47.01
N TYR A 141 54.92 6.72 -45.76
CA TYR A 141 54.96 8.05 -45.17
C TYR A 141 56.39 8.46 -44.87
N LYS A 142 56.67 9.74 -45.09
CA LYS A 142 57.93 10.39 -44.73
C LYS A 142 57.61 11.59 -43.84
N ILE A 143 58.13 11.57 -42.61
CA ILE A 143 58.01 12.64 -41.63
C ILE A 143 59.35 13.38 -41.59
N ILE A 144 59.32 14.68 -41.86
CA ILE A 144 60.51 15.55 -41.91
C ILE A 144 60.41 16.54 -40.77
N ALA A 145 61.34 16.45 -39.82
CA ALA A 145 61.46 17.42 -38.73
C ALA A 145 62.11 18.73 -39.21
N THR A 146 61.93 19.80 -38.44
CA THR A 146 62.51 21.13 -38.70
C THR A 146 64.03 21.15 -38.71
N ASP A 147 64.69 20.20 -38.04
CA ASP A 147 66.15 20.01 -38.05
C ASP A 147 66.67 19.25 -39.28
N GLY A 148 65.78 18.82 -40.18
CA GLY A 148 66.10 18.06 -41.39
C GLY A 148 66.15 16.55 -41.20
N SER A 149 65.88 16.03 -40.00
CA SER A 149 65.82 14.58 -39.77
C SER A 149 64.59 13.94 -40.43
N GLU A 150 64.79 12.82 -41.13
CA GLU A 150 63.74 12.10 -41.85
C GLU A 150 63.40 10.76 -41.20
N TYR A 151 62.10 10.48 -41.06
CA TYR A 151 61.58 9.23 -40.54
C TYR A 151 60.60 8.64 -41.55
N ASN A 152 60.90 7.43 -42.01
CA ASN A 152 60.09 6.74 -43.00
C ASN A 152 59.33 5.59 -42.35
N ALA A 153 58.07 5.43 -42.71
CA ALA A 153 57.26 4.32 -42.25
C ALA A 153 56.30 3.86 -43.36
N THR A 154 55.98 2.58 -43.41
CA THR A 154 55.09 2.00 -44.43
C THR A 154 53.99 1.18 -43.78
N MET A 155 52.76 1.24 -44.29
CA MET A 155 51.61 0.51 -43.77
C MET A 155 50.63 0.13 -44.89
N THR A 156 50.08 -1.08 -44.82
CA THR A 156 48.86 -1.45 -45.55
C THR A 156 47.66 -0.99 -44.73
N TYR A 157 46.81 -0.13 -45.29
CA TYR A 157 45.65 0.35 -44.56
C TYR A 157 44.63 -0.78 -44.35
N SER A 158 44.60 -1.32 -43.13
CA SER A 158 43.61 -2.29 -42.68
C SER A 158 43.09 -1.89 -41.31
N LEU A 159 41.83 -2.22 -41.01
CA LEU A 159 41.29 -2.04 -39.67
C LEU A 159 41.80 -3.17 -38.77
N PRO A 160 42.45 -2.86 -37.63
CA PRO A 160 42.85 -3.88 -36.69
C PRO A 160 41.62 -4.58 -36.14
N LYS A 161 41.72 -5.91 -36.00
CA LYS A 161 40.70 -6.68 -35.27
C LYS A 161 41.01 -6.56 -33.78
N VAL A 162 40.16 -5.84 -33.06
CA VAL A 162 40.33 -5.65 -31.62
C VAL A 162 39.51 -6.70 -30.89
N ASP A 163 40.14 -7.39 -29.94
CA ASP A 163 39.47 -8.37 -29.09
C ASP A 163 39.25 -7.77 -27.71
N PHE A 164 38.00 -7.81 -27.24
CA PHE A 164 37.58 -7.29 -25.96
C PHE A 164 36.97 -8.41 -25.13
N ALA A 165 36.98 -8.23 -23.80
CA ALA A 165 36.24 -9.10 -22.91
C ALA A 165 34.76 -9.19 -23.33
N ALA A 166 34.20 -10.39 -23.27
CA ALA A 166 32.82 -10.63 -23.66
C ALA A 166 31.84 -9.73 -22.90
N ILE A 167 30.96 -9.06 -23.65
CA ILE A 167 29.94 -8.16 -23.11
C ILE A 167 28.62 -8.92 -23.04
N LYS A 168 27.99 -8.96 -21.87
CA LYS A 168 26.70 -9.65 -21.66
C LYS A 168 25.66 -8.74 -21.04
N SER A 169 24.40 -8.87 -21.45
CA SER A 169 23.29 -8.17 -20.81
C SER A 169 23.09 -8.66 -19.37
N ILE A 170 22.84 -7.71 -18.47
CA ILE A 170 22.57 -7.98 -17.05
C ILE A 170 21.27 -7.35 -16.58
N GLU A 171 20.81 -6.30 -17.27
CA GLU A 171 19.55 -5.63 -16.97
C GLU A 171 18.92 -5.16 -18.28
N VAL A 172 17.66 -5.55 -18.46
CA VAL A 172 16.83 -5.15 -19.60
C VAL A 172 15.53 -4.63 -19.00
N ASP A 173 15.47 -3.33 -18.74
CA ASP A 173 14.31 -2.64 -18.22
C ASP A 173 13.61 -1.91 -19.38
N PRO A 174 12.48 -2.43 -19.90
CA PRO A 174 11.71 -1.72 -20.92
C PRO A 174 11.21 -0.29 -20.61
N GLY A 175 11.20 0.15 -19.33
CA GLY A 175 10.70 1.42 -18.78
C GLY A 175 9.28 1.87 -19.19
N GLU A 176 8.70 2.82 -18.45
CA GLU A 176 7.38 3.41 -18.80
C GLU A 176 7.50 4.44 -19.94
N ALA A 177 8.52 5.30 -19.88
CA ALA A 177 8.78 6.33 -20.89
C ALA A 177 9.83 5.91 -21.92
N TYR A 178 10.88 5.22 -21.48
CA TYR A 178 12.02 4.81 -22.29
C TYR A 178 12.70 3.59 -21.65
N PRO A 179 13.31 2.69 -22.43
CA PRO A 179 14.02 1.54 -21.88
C PRO A 179 15.39 1.92 -21.32
N ILE A 180 15.81 1.19 -20.29
CA ILE A 180 17.13 1.23 -19.66
C ILE A 180 17.78 -0.15 -19.86
N LEU A 181 18.97 -0.16 -20.43
CA LEU A 181 19.74 -1.38 -20.67
C LEU A 181 21.07 -1.29 -19.93
N ARG A 182 21.49 -2.40 -19.32
CA ARG A 182 22.85 -2.55 -18.78
C ARG A 182 23.49 -3.84 -19.28
N PHE A 183 24.75 -3.69 -19.68
CA PHE A 183 25.64 -4.78 -20.06
C PHE A 183 26.88 -4.77 -19.17
N GLN A 184 27.53 -5.92 -19.03
CA GLN A 184 28.72 -6.11 -18.21
C GLN A 184 29.81 -6.81 -19.01
N SER A 185 31.07 -6.39 -18.79
CA SER A 185 32.27 -7.13 -19.18
C SER A 185 33.27 -7.20 -18.02
N ALA A 186 34.23 -8.12 -18.09
CA ALA A 186 35.40 -8.06 -17.20
C ALA A 186 36.17 -6.76 -17.40
N ILE A 187 36.79 -6.23 -16.33
CA ILE A 187 37.61 -5.01 -16.40
C ILE A 187 38.88 -5.21 -17.21
N THR A 188 39.43 -6.43 -17.19
CA THR A 188 40.57 -6.83 -18.02
C THR A 188 40.15 -6.83 -19.49
N GLN A 189 40.76 -5.98 -20.33
CA GLN A 189 40.41 -5.81 -21.74
C GLN A 189 38.96 -5.36 -21.98
N ALA A 190 38.39 -4.55 -21.08
CA ALA A 190 37.11 -3.88 -21.32
C ALA A 190 37.22 -2.91 -22.51
N ALA A 191 36.13 -2.78 -23.28
CA ALA A 191 36.08 -1.83 -24.37
C ALA A 191 35.97 -0.39 -23.79
N PRO A 192 36.91 0.51 -24.12
CA PRO A 192 36.89 1.89 -23.59
C PRO A 192 35.77 2.75 -24.20
N LEU A 193 35.31 2.40 -25.40
CA LEU A 193 34.18 3.03 -26.10
C LEU A 193 33.20 1.95 -26.54
N PHE A 194 31.95 2.34 -26.85
CA PHE A 194 30.93 1.40 -27.30
C PHE A 194 29.84 2.09 -28.10
N GLU A 195 29.17 1.32 -28.95
CA GLU A 195 28.00 1.75 -29.69
C GLU A 195 26.87 0.74 -29.55
N ILE A 196 25.65 1.26 -29.48
CA ILE A 196 24.46 0.42 -29.34
C ILE A 196 23.63 0.55 -30.60
N TYR A 197 23.14 -0.58 -31.03
CA TYR A 197 22.32 -0.74 -32.21
C TYR A 197 20.93 -1.19 -31.82
N ARG A 198 19.92 -0.66 -32.51
CA ARG A 198 18.51 -0.98 -32.32
C ARG A 198 17.84 -1.26 -33.65
N ARG A 199 16.91 -2.22 -33.67
CA ARG A 199 15.91 -2.36 -34.74
C ARG A 199 14.53 -2.65 -34.16
N VAL A 200 13.49 -2.37 -34.93
CA VAL A 200 12.13 -2.83 -34.59
C VAL A 200 12.08 -4.35 -34.77
N ARG A 201 11.50 -5.06 -33.81
CA ARG A 201 11.41 -6.52 -33.89
C ARG A 201 10.41 -6.92 -34.97
N GLY A 202 10.82 -7.85 -35.82
CA GLY A 202 9.98 -8.35 -36.92
C GLY A 202 9.89 -7.41 -38.12
N SER A 203 10.52 -6.23 -38.09
CA SER A 203 10.76 -5.48 -39.32
C SER A 203 11.92 -6.13 -40.08
N GLY A 204 11.82 -6.18 -41.40
CA GLY A 204 12.95 -6.56 -42.27
C GLY A 204 14.06 -5.50 -42.34
N SER A 205 14.13 -4.58 -41.37
CA SER A 205 15.06 -3.46 -41.38
C SER A 205 16.35 -3.80 -40.63
N ASP A 206 17.47 -3.30 -41.14
CA ASP A 206 18.76 -3.43 -40.48
C ASP A 206 18.81 -2.68 -39.14
N PHE A 207 19.74 -3.12 -38.30
CA PHE A 207 20.10 -2.46 -37.06
C PHE A 207 20.68 -1.07 -37.32
N ARG A 208 20.24 -0.08 -36.52
CA ARG A 208 20.70 1.32 -36.62
C ARG A 208 21.29 1.79 -35.30
N PRO A 209 22.31 2.66 -35.32
CA PRO A 209 22.91 3.18 -34.10
C PRO A 209 21.90 4.02 -33.30
N VAL A 210 21.99 3.91 -31.98
CA VAL A 210 21.17 4.67 -31.03
C VAL A 210 22.00 5.80 -30.43
N TYR A 211 21.56 7.03 -30.67
CA TYR A 211 22.14 8.23 -30.09
C TYR A 211 21.25 8.73 -28.96
N SER A 212 21.46 8.18 -27.77
CA SER A 212 20.76 8.58 -26.55
C SER A 212 21.71 8.55 -25.35
N THR A 213 21.18 8.82 -24.16
CA THR A 213 21.96 8.88 -22.91
C THR A 213 22.64 7.54 -22.67
N ARG A 214 23.97 7.54 -22.64
CA ARG A 214 24.78 6.34 -22.46
C ARG A 214 26.02 6.64 -21.63
N GLY A 215 26.60 5.61 -21.03
CA GLY A 215 27.87 5.75 -20.34
C GLY A 215 28.42 4.43 -19.81
N LEU A 216 29.52 4.59 -19.07
CA LEU A 216 30.26 3.49 -18.48
C LEU A 216 30.44 3.75 -16.98
N SER A 217 30.60 2.69 -16.21
CA SER A 217 31.00 2.75 -14.80
C SER A 217 31.66 1.44 -14.37
N GLY A 218 32.66 1.51 -13.49
CA GLY A 218 33.12 0.32 -12.78
C GLY A 218 32.05 -0.19 -11.81
N ASN A 219 32.05 -1.49 -11.52
CA ASN A 219 31.22 -2.04 -10.44
C ASN A 219 31.85 -1.77 -9.06
N SER A 220 31.10 -2.04 -7.99
CA SER A 220 31.54 -1.80 -6.60
C SER A 220 32.78 -2.60 -6.20
N GLN A 221 32.99 -3.75 -6.81
CA GLN A 221 34.14 -4.64 -6.58
C GLN A 221 35.35 -4.31 -7.47
N ASN A 222 35.18 -3.35 -8.38
CA ASN A 222 36.18 -2.88 -9.35
C ASN A 222 36.79 -3.99 -10.23
N ASP A 223 36.04 -5.06 -10.50
CA ASP A 223 36.44 -6.20 -11.34
C ASP A 223 35.74 -6.22 -12.71
N SER A 224 34.72 -5.38 -12.90
CA SER A 224 33.87 -5.37 -14.08
C SER A 224 33.52 -3.95 -14.52
N VAL A 225 33.30 -3.78 -15.82
CA VAL A 225 32.77 -2.55 -16.43
C VAL A 225 31.32 -2.75 -16.79
N ILE A 226 30.48 -1.80 -16.38
CA ILE A 226 29.06 -1.73 -16.70
C ILE A 226 28.86 -0.67 -17.78
N TYR A 227 28.28 -1.10 -18.90
CA TYR A 227 27.86 -0.28 -20.02
C TYR A 227 26.36 -0.03 -19.85
N TYR A 228 25.93 1.22 -19.84
CA TYR A 228 24.50 1.54 -19.69
C TYR A 228 23.98 2.41 -20.82
N LEU A 229 22.70 2.23 -21.13
CA LEU A 229 21.93 3.02 -22.07
C LEU A 229 20.57 3.36 -21.47
N GLN A 230 20.12 4.56 -21.76
CA GLN A 230 18.74 4.99 -21.59
C GLN A 230 18.27 5.52 -22.94
N ASP A 231 17.39 4.80 -23.64
CA ASP A 231 16.98 5.14 -25.00
C ASP A 231 15.71 6.00 -25.03
N THR A 232 15.88 7.30 -24.86
CA THR A 232 14.79 8.28 -24.88
C THR A 232 14.11 8.45 -26.25
N THR A 233 14.61 7.79 -27.30
CA THR A 233 14.08 7.89 -28.66
C THR A 233 13.14 6.73 -29.02
N ALA A 234 12.99 5.76 -28.12
CA ALA A 234 12.19 4.57 -28.36
C ALA A 234 10.69 4.89 -28.21
N LEU A 235 9.87 4.42 -29.16
CA LEU A 235 8.44 4.66 -29.13
C LEU A 235 7.74 3.66 -28.20
N GLN A 236 6.78 4.15 -27.42
CA GLN A 236 5.95 3.31 -26.56
C GLN A 236 5.19 2.25 -27.36
N SER A 237 4.98 1.09 -26.73
CA SER A 237 4.34 -0.10 -27.31
C SER A 237 5.07 -0.74 -28.48
N VAL A 238 6.22 -0.21 -28.92
CA VAL A 238 7.02 -0.82 -30.00
C VAL A 238 7.98 -1.84 -29.40
N ARG A 239 8.10 -2.98 -30.08
CA ARG A 239 9.08 -4.02 -29.77
C ARG A 239 10.39 -3.72 -30.46
N TYR A 240 11.48 -3.74 -29.71
CA TYR A 240 12.82 -3.50 -30.23
C TYR A 240 13.77 -4.63 -29.85
N GLU A 241 14.76 -4.82 -30.71
CA GLU A 241 15.95 -5.64 -30.45
C GLU A 241 17.16 -4.72 -30.34
N TYR A 242 18.01 -4.96 -29.35
CA TYR A 242 19.21 -4.20 -29.07
C TYR A 242 20.43 -5.10 -28.95
N TYR A 243 21.58 -4.62 -29.42
CA TYR A 243 22.88 -5.17 -29.05
C TYR A 243 23.91 -4.03 -28.94
N LEU A 244 25.02 -4.33 -28.28
CA LEU A 244 26.14 -3.41 -28.06
C LEU A 244 27.38 -3.95 -28.77
N ILE A 245 28.19 -3.07 -29.35
CA ILE A 245 29.52 -3.40 -29.87
C ILE A 245 30.60 -2.53 -29.21
N GLY A 246 31.66 -3.17 -28.70
CA GLY A 246 32.80 -2.48 -28.11
C GLY A 246 33.68 -1.83 -29.17
N LYS A 247 34.32 -0.70 -28.83
CA LYS A 247 35.26 0.03 -29.68
C LYS A 247 36.53 0.39 -28.92
N ASP A 248 37.66 0.42 -29.62
CA ASP A 248 38.89 1.01 -29.10
C ASP A 248 38.82 2.55 -29.15
N LEU A 249 39.85 3.23 -28.62
CA LEU A 249 39.95 4.69 -28.63
C LEU A 249 40.12 5.29 -30.05
N PHE A 250 40.39 4.45 -31.06
CA PHE A 250 40.50 4.81 -32.47
C PHE A 250 39.19 4.57 -33.24
N GLY A 251 38.18 3.97 -32.61
CA GLY A 251 36.88 3.65 -33.19
C GLY A 251 36.80 2.29 -33.87
N ASN A 252 37.85 1.47 -33.84
CA ASN A 252 37.82 0.10 -34.38
C ASN A 252 36.89 -0.77 -33.54
N GLN A 253 35.99 -1.49 -34.23
CA GLN A 253 34.97 -2.30 -33.60
C GLN A 253 35.53 -3.68 -33.21
N GLY A 254 35.14 -4.16 -32.03
CA GLY A 254 35.46 -5.49 -31.53
C GLY A 254 34.25 -6.43 -31.51
N THR A 255 34.17 -7.27 -30.48
CA THR A 255 33.09 -8.26 -30.30
C THR A 255 31.75 -7.61 -29.91
N SER A 256 30.65 -8.13 -30.46
CA SER A 256 29.29 -7.73 -30.11
C SER A 256 28.80 -8.48 -28.87
N SER A 257 27.89 -7.86 -28.13
CA SER A 257 27.15 -8.50 -27.04
C SER A 257 26.12 -9.52 -27.56
N ASP A 258 25.46 -10.19 -26.62
CA ASP A 258 24.16 -10.81 -26.86
C ASP A 258 23.11 -9.77 -27.29
N THR A 259 22.10 -10.23 -28.03
CA THR A 259 20.97 -9.40 -28.48
C THR A 259 19.82 -9.53 -27.50
N VAL A 260 19.33 -8.41 -26.98
CA VAL A 260 18.19 -8.34 -26.05
C VAL A 260 16.94 -7.85 -26.76
N THR A 261 15.78 -8.34 -26.32
CA THR A 261 14.47 -7.95 -26.87
C THR A 261 13.61 -7.36 -25.78
N LEU A 262 12.91 -6.26 -26.06
CA LEU A 262 11.95 -5.66 -25.13
C LEU A 262 10.81 -4.93 -25.86
N GLN A 263 9.72 -4.68 -25.14
CA GLN A 263 8.64 -3.79 -25.58
C GLN A 263 8.59 -2.56 -24.68
N VAL A 264 8.80 -1.39 -25.27
CA VAL A 264 8.89 -0.11 -24.52
C VAL A 264 7.54 0.27 -23.96
N GLY A 265 7.52 0.80 -22.74
CA GLY A 265 6.27 1.18 -22.06
C GLY A 265 5.58 0.02 -21.34
N GLY A 266 6.20 -1.16 -21.29
CA GLY A 266 5.65 -2.30 -20.56
C GLY A 266 6.05 -2.27 -19.09
N PHE A 267 5.42 -1.45 -18.24
CA PHE A 267 5.78 -1.45 -16.81
C PHE A 267 4.65 -1.40 -15.80
N ARG A 268 4.80 -2.33 -14.83
CA ARG A 268 4.58 -2.32 -13.36
C ARG A 268 3.30 -1.74 -12.75
N ASN A 269 2.55 -0.91 -13.43
CA ASN A 269 1.32 -0.32 -12.94
C ASN A 269 0.24 -0.47 -14.01
N ILE A 270 -0.23 -1.69 -14.23
CA ILE A 270 -1.62 -1.84 -14.70
C ILE A 270 -2.45 -1.17 -13.60
N ASN A 271 -2.96 0.02 -13.92
CA ASN A 271 -3.35 1.08 -13.02
C ASN A 271 -3.88 0.63 -11.64
N ARG A 272 -3.44 1.36 -10.61
CA ARG A 272 -4.12 1.45 -9.32
C ARG A 272 -5.62 1.62 -9.55
N GLY A 273 -6.39 0.58 -9.25
CA GLY A 273 -7.84 0.64 -9.07
C GLY A 273 -8.63 0.83 -10.37
N PHE A 274 -8.86 -0.25 -11.12
CA PHE A 274 -10.12 -0.35 -11.87
C PHE A 274 -11.15 -1.03 -10.97
N ASN A 275 -12.36 -0.49 -10.94
CA ASN A 275 -13.36 -0.93 -9.96
C ASN A 275 -13.91 -2.29 -10.35
N VAL A 276 -13.72 -3.27 -9.47
CA VAL A 276 -14.43 -4.54 -9.53
C VAL A 276 -15.63 -4.43 -8.59
N ARG A 277 -16.77 -4.97 -9.02
CA ARG A 277 -18.00 -5.01 -8.24
C ARG A 277 -18.64 -6.38 -8.37
N THR A 278 -19.45 -6.71 -7.39
CA THR A 278 -20.24 -7.94 -7.34
C THR A 278 -21.72 -7.60 -7.21
N ALA A 279 -22.57 -8.47 -7.75
CA ALA A 279 -24.00 -8.45 -7.51
C ALA A 279 -24.49 -9.88 -7.36
N ALA A 280 -25.36 -10.11 -6.37
CA ALA A 280 -26.04 -11.39 -6.22
C ALA A 280 -27.06 -11.54 -7.36
N ILE A 281 -27.11 -12.74 -7.95
CA ILE A 281 -28.14 -13.12 -8.93
C ILE A 281 -28.68 -14.51 -8.56
N ASP A 282 -29.82 -14.89 -9.14
CA ASP A 282 -30.39 -16.22 -8.91
C ASP A 282 -29.41 -17.32 -9.34
N GLY A 283 -29.04 -18.18 -8.39
CA GLY A 283 -28.10 -19.28 -8.60
C GLY A 283 -26.64 -18.86 -8.88
N GLY A 284 -26.24 -17.62 -8.63
CA GLY A 284 -24.86 -17.19 -8.92
C GLY A 284 -24.41 -15.85 -8.36
N ILE A 285 -23.15 -15.52 -8.60
CA ILE A 285 -22.56 -14.21 -8.29
C ILE A 285 -22.08 -13.59 -9.59
N LYS A 286 -22.59 -12.40 -9.90
CA LYS A 286 -22.17 -11.59 -11.04
C LYS A 286 -20.97 -10.74 -10.61
N ILE A 287 -19.82 -10.91 -11.26
CA ILE A 287 -18.61 -10.11 -11.07
C ILE A 287 -18.43 -9.22 -12.30
N TYR A 288 -18.37 -7.91 -12.12
CA TYR A 288 -18.26 -6.97 -13.24
C TYR A 288 -17.30 -5.83 -12.93
N TRP A 289 -16.67 -5.29 -13.96
CA TRP A 289 -15.61 -4.31 -13.82
C TRP A 289 -15.62 -3.28 -14.94
N GLU A 290 -14.96 -2.16 -14.68
CA GLU A 290 -14.79 -1.09 -15.68
C GLU A 290 -13.88 -1.55 -16.84
N PRO A 291 -14.13 -1.10 -18.08
CA PRO A 291 -13.31 -1.50 -19.23
C PRO A 291 -11.85 -1.08 -19.07
N LEU A 292 -10.93 -1.98 -19.42
CA LEU A 292 -9.50 -1.71 -19.34
C LEU A 292 -9.08 -0.69 -20.42
N GLU A 293 -8.32 0.33 -20.03
CA GLU A 293 -7.78 1.36 -20.94
C GLU A 293 -6.60 0.82 -21.77
N GLN A 294 -5.75 -0.02 -21.18
CA GLN A 294 -4.51 -0.52 -21.78
C GLN A 294 -4.64 -1.93 -22.38
N ARG A 295 -5.68 -2.18 -23.19
CA ARG A 295 -5.98 -3.53 -23.72
C ARG A 295 -4.86 -4.15 -24.54
N TYR A 296 -4.10 -3.33 -25.27
CA TYR A 296 -3.05 -3.78 -26.19
C TYR A 296 -1.81 -4.36 -25.48
N ALA A 297 -1.66 -4.12 -24.17
CA ALA A 297 -0.55 -4.62 -23.37
C ALA A 297 -0.90 -5.90 -22.60
N LEU A 298 -2.16 -6.36 -22.68
CA LEU A 298 -2.70 -7.45 -21.86
C LEU A 298 -3.13 -8.62 -22.75
N GLN A 299 -2.86 -9.84 -22.29
CA GLN A 299 -3.31 -11.07 -22.94
C GLN A 299 -4.66 -11.52 -22.36
N ASN A 300 -4.75 -11.62 -21.03
CA ASN A 300 -5.92 -12.17 -20.34
C ASN A 300 -6.19 -11.46 -19.01
N ILE A 301 -7.42 -11.62 -18.53
CA ILE A 301 -7.80 -11.34 -17.14
C ILE A 301 -7.99 -12.69 -16.43
N LEU A 302 -7.25 -12.89 -15.35
CA LEU A 302 -7.31 -14.07 -14.49
C LEU A 302 -8.22 -13.77 -13.29
N LEU A 303 -9.35 -14.45 -13.22
CA LEU A 303 -10.30 -14.33 -12.12
C LEU A 303 -10.02 -15.41 -11.08
N TYR A 304 -9.72 -14.99 -9.85
CA TYR A 304 -9.49 -15.89 -8.71
C TYR A 304 -10.65 -15.80 -7.72
N ARG A 305 -10.94 -16.93 -7.07
CA ARG A 305 -11.95 -17.06 -6.02
C ARG A 305 -11.39 -17.74 -4.78
N SER A 306 -11.84 -17.31 -3.61
CA SER A 306 -11.66 -18.01 -2.33
C SER A 306 -12.95 -18.00 -1.50
N ASP A 307 -13.08 -18.92 -0.55
CA ASP A 307 -14.06 -18.87 0.54
C ASP A 307 -13.49 -18.26 1.83
N ASN A 308 -12.21 -17.87 1.80
CA ASN A 308 -11.52 -17.14 2.86
C ASN A 308 -11.03 -15.78 2.32
N TYR A 309 -11.17 -14.73 3.12
CA TYR A 309 -10.82 -13.38 2.69
C TYR A 309 -9.33 -13.23 2.35
N ASP A 310 -8.43 -13.85 3.13
CA ASP A 310 -6.99 -13.62 3.06
C ASP A 310 -6.22 -14.70 2.30
N THR A 311 -6.72 -15.93 2.27
CA THR A 311 -5.95 -17.11 1.83
C THR A 311 -6.70 -17.95 0.80
N ASN A 312 -6.03 -18.96 0.22
CA ASN A 312 -6.63 -20.02 -0.61
C ASN A 312 -7.32 -19.58 -1.91
N TYR A 313 -6.91 -18.45 -2.50
CA TYR A 313 -7.37 -18.05 -3.83
C TYR A 313 -6.97 -19.05 -4.90
N ARG A 314 -7.96 -19.57 -5.63
CA ARG A 314 -7.77 -20.48 -6.76
C ARG A 314 -8.25 -19.83 -8.04
N LEU A 315 -7.60 -20.13 -9.15
CA LEU A 315 -8.03 -19.66 -10.46
C LEU A 315 -9.41 -20.23 -10.77
N LEU A 316 -10.38 -19.35 -11.00
CA LEU A 316 -11.76 -19.69 -11.35
C LEU A 316 -11.95 -19.65 -12.86
N ALA A 317 -11.47 -18.60 -13.51
CA ALA A 317 -11.62 -18.41 -14.95
C ALA A 317 -10.50 -17.54 -15.53
N THR A 318 -10.24 -17.73 -16.82
CA THR A 318 -9.40 -16.85 -17.64
C THR A 318 -10.29 -16.23 -18.70
N VAL A 319 -10.44 -14.91 -18.68
CA VAL A 319 -11.35 -14.18 -19.58
C VAL A 319 -10.59 -13.20 -20.48
N PRO A 320 -11.09 -12.93 -21.70
CA PRO A 320 -10.51 -11.93 -22.60
C PRO A 320 -10.45 -10.55 -21.98
N VAL A 321 -9.47 -9.75 -22.40
CA VAL A 321 -9.27 -8.35 -21.96
C VAL A 321 -10.39 -7.39 -22.42
N THR A 322 -11.24 -7.84 -23.33
CA THR A 322 -12.43 -7.11 -23.81
C THR A 322 -13.64 -7.30 -22.91
N ASP A 323 -13.66 -8.34 -22.09
CA ASP A 323 -14.79 -8.65 -21.23
C ASP A 323 -14.81 -7.70 -20.03
N THR A 324 -16.02 -7.36 -19.60
CA THR A 324 -16.30 -6.48 -18.45
C THR A 324 -17.13 -7.18 -17.39
N LEU A 325 -17.38 -8.47 -17.56
CA LEU A 325 -18.36 -9.23 -16.80
C LEU A 325 -18.01 -10.73 -16.79
N TYR A 326 -18.19 -11.36 -15.65
CA TYR A 326 -18.22 -12.81 -15.48
C TYR A 326 -19.31 -13.21 -14.48
N VAL A 327 -19.93 -14.39 -14.67
CA VAL A 327 -20.94 -14.93 -13.75
C VAL A 327 -20.44 -16.25 -13.17
N ASP A 328 -20.23 -16.30 -11.85
CA ASP A 328 -19.91 -17.53 -11.14
C ASP A 328 -21.20 -18.24 -10.72
N GLN A 329 -21.56 -19.31 -11.43
CA GLN A 329 -22.71 -20.18 -11.13
C GLN A 329 -22.32 -21.40 -10.28
N SER A 330 -21.04 -21.59 -9.98
CA SER A 330 -20.54 -22.75 -9.22
C SER A 330 -20.57 -22.53 -7.71
N VAL A 331 -21.27 -21.49 -7.26
CA VAL A 331 -21.33 -21.05 -5.87
C VAL A 331 -22.50 -21.69 -5.13
N ARG A 332 -22.27 -21.96 -3.84
CA ARG A 332 -23.35 -22.39 -2.94
C ARG A 332 -24.12 -21.17 -2.43
N ALA A 333 -25.43 -21.18 -2.61
CA ALA A 333 -26.32 -20.15 -2.09
C ALA A 333 -26.15 -19.98 -0.57
N GLY A 334 -26.14 -18.73 -0.09
CA GLY A 334 -25.95 -18.40 1.32
C GLY A 334 -24.50 -18.48 1.84
N LYS A 335 -23.52 -18.86 1.00
CA LYS A 335 -22.08 -18.83 1.35
C LYS A 335 -21.41 -17.57 0.79
N ASN A 336 -20.56 -16.93 1.59
CA ASN A 336 -19.71 -15.82 1.15
C ASN A 336 -18.53 -16.32 0.32
N TYR A 337 -18.29 -15.67 -0.81
CA TYR A 337 -17.12 -15.88 -1.65
C TYR A 337 -16.40 -14.55 -1.89
N TYR A 338 -15.08 -14.63 -2.06
CA TYR A 338 -14.21 -13.49 -2.30
C TYR A 338 -13.52 -13.64 -3.65
N TYR A 339 -13.49 -12.55 -4.42
CA TYR A 339 -12.95 -12.53 -5.76
C TYR A 339 -11.85 -11.48 -5.88
N GLN A 340 -10.83 -11.79 -6.67
CA GLN A 340 -9.79 -10.85 -7.09
C GLN A 340 -9.40 -11.14 -8.54
N LEU A 341 -9.07 -10.09 -9.28
CA LEU A 341 -8.65 -10.18 -10.67
C LEU A 341 -7.15 -9.87 -10.78
N LEU A 342 -6.46 -10.59 -11.64
CA LEU A 342 -5.08 -10.32 -12.02
C LEU A 342 -5.02 -10.18 -13.54
N MET A 343 -4.20 -9.27 -14.04
CA MET A 343 -4.07 -9.01 -15.47
C MET A 343 -2.76 -9.63 -15.93
N GLN A 344 -2.86 -10.51 -16.91
CA GLN A 344 -1.72 -11.24 -17.46
C GLN A 344 -1.21 -10.52 -18.71
N GLY A 345 0.04 -10.06 -18.66
CA GLY A 345 0.81 -9.65 -19.83
C GLY A 345 1.69 -10.79 -20.36
N GLU A 346 2.56 -10.51 -21.33
CA GLU A 346 3.41 -11.52 -21.97
C GLU A 346 4.49 -12.10 -21.03
N SER A 347 5.09 -11.24 -20.18
CA SER A 347 6.23 -11.63 -19.33
C SER A 347 5.97 -11.43 -17.83
N ALA A 348 4.80 -10.92 -17.45
CA ALA A 348 4.47 -10.58 -16.08
C ALA A 348 2.96 -10.62 -15.80
N ILE A 349 2.60 -10.75 -14.51
CA ILE A 349 1.24 -10.67 -14.01
C ILE A 349 1.13 -9.46 -13.07
N SER A 350 0.01 -8.74 -13.13
CA SER A 350 -0.25 -7.60 -12.24
C SER A 350 -0.34 -8.00 -10.77
N PHE A 351 -0.28 -7.01 -9.88
CA PHE A 351 -0.82 -7.18 -8.54
C PHE A 351 -2.34 -7.44 -8.59
N PRO A 352 -2.91 -8.19 -7.63
CA PRO A 352 -4.35 -8.41 -7.55
C PRO A 352 -5.12 -7.10 -7.37
N THR A 353 -6.35 -7.05 -7.89
CA THR A 353 -7.32 -5.97 -7.57
C THR A 353 -7.69 -5.95 -6.08
N ALA A 354 -8.41 -4.90 -5.68
CA ALA A 354 -9.14 -4.94 -4.42
C ALA A 354 -10.06 -6.18 -4.39
N ARG A 355 -10.11 -6.83 -3.22
CA ARG A 355 -10.96 -8.00 -2.99
C ARG A 355 -12.41 -7.54 -2.89
N VAL A 356 -13.28 -8.23 -3.60
CA VAL A 356 -14.72 -8.01 -3.55
C VAL A 356 -15.42 -9.27 -3.06
N SER A 357 -16.43 -9.11 -2.21
CA SER A 357 -17.22 -10.23 -1.69
C SER A 357 -18.54 -10.36 -2.45
N GLY A 358 -19.05 -11.57 -2.57
CA GLY A 358 -20.36 -11.84 -3.12
C GLY A 358 -21.03 -12.99 -2.38
N ILE A 359 -22.36 -12.96 -2.35
CA ILE A 359 -23.22 -14.03 -1.81
C ILE A 359 -24.24 -14.35 -2.89
N ALA A 360 -24.39 -15.63 -3.25
CA ALA A 360 -25.49 -16.03 -4.10
C ALA A 360 -26.78 -16.03 -3.29
N THR A 361 -27.79 -15.33 -3.81
CA THR A 361 -29.15 -15.28 -3.27
C THR A 361 -30.08 -16.12 -4.15
N GLY A 362 -31.17 -16.61 -3.56
CA GLY A 362 -32.14 -17.42 -4.29
C GLY A 362 -33.09 -18.16 -3.36
N ILE A 363 -34.30 -18.42 -3.85
CA ILE A 363 -35.28 -19.28 -3.18
C ILE A 363 -34.86 -20.72 -3.45
N VAL A 364 -34.56 -21.45 -2.39
CA VAL A 364 -34.18 -22.85 -2.51
C VAL A 364 -35.36 -23.72 -2.13
N ASN A 365 -35.79 -24.58 -3.06
CA ASN A 365 -36.81 -25.58 -2.77
C ASN A 365 -36.18 -26.72 -1.98
N ILE A 366 -36.66 -26.92 -0.74
CA ILE A 366 -36.20 -27.97 0.17
C ILE A 366 -37.35 -28.96 0.35
N LEU A 367 -37.02 -30.24 0.44
CA LEU A 367 -37.99 -31.27 0.80
C LEU A 367 -38.46 -31.10 2.25
N PRO A 368 -39.72 -31.37 2.59
CA PRO A 368 -40.16 -31.41 3.98
C PRO A 368 -39.46 -32.56 4.74
N PRO A 369 -39.26 -32.44 6.06
CA PRO A 369 -38.96 -33.57 6.93
C PRO A 369 -40.02 -34.68 6.81
N THR A 370 -39.60 -35.92 7.02
CA THR A 370 -40.44 -37.12 6.85
C THR A 370 -40.29 -38.08 8.02
N GLN A 371 -41.19 -39.05 8.14
CA GLN A 371 -41.20 -40.01 9.24
C GLN A 371 -41.28 -39.31 10.60
N VAL A 372 -42.11 -38.28 10.70
CA VAL A 372 -42.29 -37.54 11.94
C VAL A 372 -43.07 -38.40 12.92
N HIS A 373 -42.52 -38.57 14.11
CA HIS A 373 -43.12 -39.31 15.21
C HIS A 373 -43.06 -38.47 16.49
N ALA A 374 -44.20 -38.33 17.18
CA ALA A 374 -44.28 -37.61 18.45
C ALA A 374 -44.68 -38.56 19.59
N TYR A 375 -43.98 -38.47 20.71
CA TYR A 375 -44.20 -39.32 21.89
C TYR A 375 -43.82 -38.59 23.18
N MET A 376 -44.26 -39.10 24.33
CA MET A 376 -43.86 -38.57 25.63
C MET A 376 -42.54 -39.21 26.09
N LYS A 377 -41.53 -38.40 26.41
CA LYS A 377 -40.29 -38.85 27.07
C LYS A 377 -40.21 -38.20 28.44
N GLY A 378 -40.53 -38.97 29.48
CA GLY A 378 -40.81 -38.42 30.80
C GLY A 378 -42.09 -37.55 30.77
N ASN A 379 -41.99 -36.31 31.22
CA ASN A 379 -43.12 -35.36 31.26
C ASN A 379 -43.16 -34.37 30.09
N LEU A 380 -42.30 -34.52 29.07
CA LEU A 380 -42.23 -33.58 27.95
C LEU A 380 -42.53 -34.26 26.60
N PRO A 381 -43.28 -33.59 25.72
CA PRO A 381 -43.41 -33.98 24.32
C PRO A 381 -42.05 -34.06 23.64
N THR A 382 -41.82 -35.14 22.90
CA THR A 382 -40.61 -35.37 22.12
C THR A 382 -40.98 -35.73 20.70
N LEU A 383 -40.35 -35.06 19.73
CA LEU A 383 -40.50 -35.31 18.31
C LEU A 383 -39.22 -35.97 17.79
N GLU A 384 -39.38 -36.95 16.90
CA GLU A 384 -38.31 -37.58 16.13
C GLU A 384 -38.68 -37.55 14.64
N TRP A 385 -37.71 -37.28 13.76
CA TRP A 385 -37.94 -37.23 12.31
C TRP A 385 -36.68 -37.57 11.51
N GLN A 386 -36.87 -37.83 10.20
CA GLN A 386 -35.80 -38.00 9.22
C GLN A 386 -35.80 -36.89 8.17
N HIS A 387 -34.64 -36.67 7.55
CA HIS A 387 -34.50 -35.74 6.44
C HIS A 387 -33.42 -36.19 5.45
N VAL A 388 -33.71 -36.11 4.15
CA VAL A 388 -32.91 -36.74 3.09
C VAL A 388 -32.12 -35.75 2.22
N ASP A 389 -32.42 -34.46 2.25
CA ASP A 389 -31.61 -33.43 1.56
C ASP A 389 -30.40 -33.08 2.43
N SER A 390 -29.20 -33.10 1.85
CA SER A 390 -27.93 -32.79 2.53
C SER A 390 -27.19 -31.58 1.96
N LEU A 391 -27.65 -31.04 0.83
CA LEU A 391 -26.94 -29.98 0.10
C LEU A 391 -27.45 -28.60 0.46
N ASN A 392 -28.75 -28.46 0.69
CA ASN A 392 -29.39 -27.16 0.81
C ASN A 392 -29.93 -26.86 2.21
N VAL A 393 -30.09 -27.87 3.05
CA VAL A 393 -30.63 -27.73 4.40
C VAL A 393 -29.56 -27.23 5.39
N ALA A 394 -29.92 -26.22 6.17
CA ALA A 394 -29.16 -25.73 7.29
C ALA A 394 -29.64 -26.37 8.60
N GLY A 395 -30.94 -26.60 8.75
CA GLY A 395 -31.53 -27.12 9.98
C GLY A 395 -33.05 -27.21 9.94
N PHE A 396 -33.68 -27.18 11.11
CA PHE A 396 -35.12 -27.38 11.29
C PHE A 396 -35.76 -26.40 12.27
N TYR A 397 -37.04 -26.15 12.06
CA TYR A 397 -37.94 -25.48 13.00
C TYR A 397 -39.16 -26.35 13.30
N ILE A 398 -39.56 -26.37 14.56
CA ILE A 398 -40.72 -27.11 15.06
C ILE A 398 -41.84 -26.13 15.31
N TYR A 399 -43.03 -26.49 14.83
CA TYR A 399 -44.26 -25.74 15.00
C TYR A 399 -45.28 -26.54 15.80
N ARG A 400 -46.07 -25.87 16.62
CA ARG A 400 -47.11 -26.46 17.47
C ARG A 400 -48.41 -25.66 17.39
N SER A 401 -49.53 -26.37 17.49
CA SER A 401 -50.87 -25.83 17.75
C SER A 401 -51.60 -26.71 18.77
N PHE A 402 -52.59 -26.15 19.47
CA PHE A 402 -53.48 -26.90 20.36
C PHE A 402 -54.85 -27.17 19.73
N ASP A 403 -55.13 -26.55 18.59
CA ASP A 403 -56.36 -26.76 17.83
C ASP A 403 -56.04 -27.55 16.57
N ALA A 404 -56.92 -28.50 16.21
CA ALA A 404 -56.73 -29.34 15.03
C ALA A 404 -56.64 -28.54 13.72
N ASN A 405 -57.31 -27.38 13.68
CA ASN A 405 -57.33 -26.45 12.56
C ASN A 405 -56.71 -25.09 12.93
N GLY A 406 -55.98 -25.02 14.05
CA GLY A 406 -55.36 -23.79 14.52
C GLY A 406 -54.11 -23.44 13.72
N GLU A 407 -53.71 -22.18 13.82
CA GLU A 407 -52.43 -21.73 13.27
C GLU A 407 -51.27 -22.42 14.02
N LEU A 408 -50.34 -23.00 13.26
CA LEU A 408 -49.12 -23.61 13.78
C LEU A 408 -48.08 -22.51 14.07
N ARG A 409 -47.64 -22.41 15.33
CA ARG A 409 -46.64 -21.42 15.75
C ARG A 409 -45.31 -22.08 16.07
N GLN A 410 -44.21 -21.44 15.70
CA GLN A 410 -42.88 -21.95 15.96
C GLN A 410 -42.61 -22.02 17.47
N VAL A 411 -42.18 -23.19 17.96
CA VAL A 411 -41.85 -23.43 19.38
C VAL A 411 -40.39 -23.77 19.61
N SER A 412 -39.64 -24.16 18.57
CA SER A 412 -38.21 -24.44 18.68
C SER A 412 -37.33 -23.25 18.30
N ASN A 413 -36.11 -23.27 18.85
CA ASN A 413 -34.98 -22.57 18.24
C ASN A 413 -34.50 -23.33 16.99
N PHE A 414 -33.50 -22.79 16.30
CA PHE A 414 -32.87 -23.46 15.17
C PHE A 414 -32.20 -24.76 15.60
N ILE A 415 -32.59 -25.86 14.96
CA ILE A 415 -32.02 -27.20 15.19
C ILE A 415 -31.07 -27.49 14.02
N PRO A 416 -29.75 -27.53 14.22
CA PRO A 416 -28.79 -27.66 13.13
C PRO A 416 -28.88 -29.03 12.46
N TYR A 417 -28.86 -29.05 11.13
CA TYR A 417 -28.74 -30.28 10.35
C TYR A 417 -27.32 -30.86 10.50
N GLN A 418 -27.24 -32.17 10.75
CA GLN A 418 -25.97 -32.89 10.87
C GLN A 418 -25.93 -34.03 9.86
N THR A 419 -24.96 -34.01 8.94
CA THR A 419 -24.84 -34.98 7.83
C THR A 419 -24.63 -36.43 8.27
N LYS A 420 -24.23 -36.67 9.52
CA LYS A 420 -24.00 -38.01 10.08
C LYS A 420 -25.21 -38.58 10.83
N GLU A 421 -26.22 -37.76 11.10
CA GLU A 421 -27.42 -38.17 11.82
C GLU A 421 -28.51 -38.59 10.84
N GLN A 422 -29.06 -39.78 11.05
CA GLN A 422 -30.19 -40.29 10.27
C GLN A 422 -31.55 -39.86 10.86
N PHE A 423 -31.58 -39.65 12.18
CA PHE A 423 -32.77 -39.24 12.92
C PHE A 423 -32.42 -38.01 13.76
N TYR A 424 -33.32 -37.04 13.74
CA TYR A 424 -33.25 -35.82 14.53
C TYR A 424 -34.33 -35.86 15.60
N HIS A 425 -34.06 -35.20 16.73
CA HIS A 425 -34.98 -35.18 17.86
C HIS A 425 -35.12 -33.78 18.46
N TYR A 426 -36.31 -33.49 19.01
CA TYR A 426 -36.59 -32.25 19.72
C TYR A 426 -37.51 -32.53 20.90
N GLN A 427 -37.17 -32.00 22.07
CA GLN A 427 -38.00 -32.07 23.27
C GLN A 427 -38.61 -30.69 23.54
N ASP A 428 -39.94 -30.62 23.53
CA ASP A 428 -40.68 -29.39 23.73
C ASP A 428 -40.86 -29.09 25.23
N SER A 429 -39.93 -28.32 25.78
CA SER A 429 -39.98 -27.85 27.17
C SER A 429 -40.96 -26.69 27.41
N SER A 430 -41.51 -26.09 26.34
CA SER A 430 -42.51 -25.02 26.42
C SER A 430 -43.94 -25.54 26.58
N ALA A 431 -44.13 -26.85 26.38
CA ALA A 431 -45.44 -27.46 26.49
C ALA A 431 -45.92 -27.40 27.94
N THR A 432 -47.06 -26.74 28.16
CA THR A 432 -47.71 -26.75 29.46
C THR A 432 -48.24 -28.15 29.73
N ILE A 433 -47.83 -28.75 30.86
CA ILE A 433 -48.29 -30.08 31.24
C ILE A 433 -49.75 -29.96 31.71
N GLY A 434 -50.67 -30.52 30.93
CA GLY A 434 -52.11 -30.52 31.18
C GLY A 434 -52.81 -31.46 30.20
N ASP A 435 -54.07 -31.82 30.46
CA ASP A 435 -54.87 -32.71 29.61
C ASP A 435 -55.24 -32.01 28.29
N VAL A 436 -54.28 -31.91 27.38
CA VAL A 436 -54.37 -31.16 26.12
C VAL A 436 -53.86 -32.00 24.96
N ILE A 437 -54.50 -31.85 23.81
CA ILE A 437 -54.05 -32.43 22.54
C ILE A 437 -53.19 -31.38 21.83
N SER A 438 -51.98 -31.75 21.45
CA SER A 438 -51.08 -30.91 20.66
C SER A 438 -50.89 -31.48 19.26
N TYR A 439 -50.79 -30.58 18.29
CA TYR A 439 -50.51 -30.85 16.88
C TYR A 439 -49.16 -30.26 16.54
N TYR A 440 -48.25 -31.07 15.99
CA TYR A 440 -46.90 -30.65 15.65
C TYR A 440 -46.61 -30.83 14.16
N ALA A 441 -45.80 -29.94 13.61
CA ALA A 441 -45.21 -30.09 12.29
C ALA A 441 -43.80 -29.51 12.25
N ILE A 442 -43.02 -29.89 11.25
CA ILE A 442 -41.60 -29.54 11.14
C ILE A 442 -41.36 -28.93 9.76
N ALA A 443 -40.62 -27.83 9.71
CA ALA A 443 -40.07 -27.29 8.45
C ALA A 443 -38.54 -27.43 8.45
N ALA A 444 -37.98 -27.83 7.32
CA ALA A 444 -36.56 -27.69 7.04
C ALA A 444 -36.28 -26.25 6.60
N VAL A 445 -35.13 -25.71 7.00
CA VAL A 445 -34.68 -24.36 6.62
C VAL A 445 -33.36 -24.45 5.87
N SER A 446 -33.20 -23.67 4.81
CA SER A 446 -31.97 -23.63 3.99
C SER A 446 -30.94 -22.65 4.53
N HIS A 447 -29.73 -22.71 3.98
CA HIS A 447 -28.69 -21.70 4.23
C HIS A 447 -29.08 -20.28 3.76
N THR A 448 -30.06 -20.13 2.88
CA THR A 448 -30.64 -18.83 2.46
C THR A 448 -31.93 -18.47 3.21
N GLN A 449 -32.27 -19.17 4.30
CA GLN A 449 -33.48 -18.94 5.10
C GLN A 449 -34.81 -19.26 4.38
N SER A 450 -34.78 -19.92 3.22
CA SER A 450 -36.00 -20.49 2.62
C SER A 450 -36.50 -21.66 3.45
N LEU A 451 -37.81 -21.75 3.67
CA LEU A 451 -38.45 -22.86 4.39
C LEU A 451 -39.01 -23.89 3.41
N SER A 452 -38.92 -25.17 3.78
CA SER A 452 -39.70 -26.23 3.12
C SER A 452 -41.21 -26.05 3.39
N PRO A 453 -42.07 -26.74 2.62
CA PRO A 453 -43.40 -27.08 3.13
C PRO A 453 -43.31 -27.75 4.51
N LEU A 454 -44.36 -27.64 5.31
CA LEU A 454 -44.45 -28.36 6.58
C LEU A 454 -44.51 -29.88 6.33
N SER A 455 -43.95 -30.65 7.25
CA SER A 455 -44.14 -32.09 7.32
C SER A 455 -45.62 -32.46 7.50
N GLU A 456 -45.93 -33.75 7.48
CA GLU A 456 -47.19 -34.23 8.05
C GLU A 456 -47.39 -33.71 9.48
N VAL A 457 -48.64 -33.37 9.81
CA VAL A 457 -49.01 -32.94 11.16
C VAL A 457 -49.21 -34.18 12.03
N VAL A 458 -48.44 -34.28 13.12
CA VAL A 458 -48.55 -35.36 14.09
C VAL A 458 -49.31 -34.91 15.33
N LYS A 459 -50.16 -35.77 15.86
CA LYS A 459 -50.98 -35.53 17.05
C LYS A 459 -50.37 -36.22 18.27
N LEU A 460 -50.31 -35.52 19.40
CA LEU A 460 -49.86 -36.07 20.68
C LEU A 460 -50.79 -35.63 21.82
N SER A 461 -51.17 -36.58 22.68
CA SER A 461 -51.92 -36.30 23.92
C SER A 461 -50.94 -36.07 25.06
N ILE A 462 -51.03 -34.93 25.73
CA ILE A 462 -50.19 -34.59 26.89
C ILE A 462 -51.00 -34.92 28.16
N PRO A 463 -50.52 -35.80 29.06
CA PRO A 463 -51.23 -36.16 30.28
C PRO A 463 -51.02 -35.14 31.42
N LYS A 464 -51.93 -35.14 32.41
CA LYS A 464 -51.91 -34.25 33.57
C LYS A 464 -50.76 -34.59 34.54
N GLY A 465 -49.92 -33.61 34.87
CA GLY A 465 -48.81 -33.71 35.84
C GLY A 465 -48.86 -32.64 36.93
N GLN A 466 -48.16 -32.87 38.05
CA GLN A 466 -48.18 -32.04 39.26
C GLN A 466 -47.29 -30.77 39.14
N GLN A 467 -47.74 -29.67 39.76
CA GLN A 467 -47.19 -28.29 39.81
C GLN A 467 -45.90 -27.99 39.01
N VAL A 468 -46.03 -27.19 37.96
CA VAL A 468 -44.91 -26.60 37.23
C VAL A 468 -44.51 -25.28 37.88
N GLU A 469 -43.22 -25.15 38.19
CA GLU A 469 -42.60 -23.88 38.59
C GLU A 469 -42.70 -22.87 37.44
N ILE A 470 -43.38 -21.74 37.66
CA ILE A 470 -43.55 -20.70 36.64
C ILE A 470 -42.20 -20.01 36.43
N ALA A 471 -41.69 -20.07 35.20
CA ALA A 471 -40.43 -19.41 34.85
C ALA A 471 -40.48 -17.91 35.17
N SER A 472 -39.46 -17.40 35.87
CA SER A 472 -39.34 -15.97 36.18
C SER A 472 -38.92 -15.17 34.93
N PRO A 473 -39.25 -13.86 34.88
CA PRO A 473 -38.82 -12.98 33.80
C PRO A 473 -37.31 -12.98 33.64
N LYS A 474 -36.86 -13.00 32.38
CA LYS A 474 -35.45 -13.06 32.01
C LYS A 474 -35.07 -11.97 31.02
N GLN A 475 -33.77 -11.75 30.88
CA GLN A 475 -33.20 -10.74 29.98
C GLN A 475 -33.72 -9.33 30.27
N LEU A 476 -33.80 -8.96 31.55
CA LEU A 476 -34.06 -7.58 31.93
C LEU A 476 -32.99 -6.67 31.32
N ARG A 477 -33.44 -5.54 30.80
CA ARG A 477 -32.61 -4.47 30.22
C ARG A 477 -33.20 -3.14 30.62
N TYR A 478 -32.37 -2.11 30.64
CA TYR A 478 -32.86 -0.74 30.79
C TYR A 478 -32.31 0.17 29.70
N LEU A 479 -33.09 1.21 29.40
CA LEU A 479 -32.74 2.27 28.46
C LEU A 479 -33.17 3.61 29.07
N TRP A 480 -32.24 4.56 29.15
CA TRP A 480 -32.57 5.95 29.50
C TRP A 480 -33.30 6.60 28.33
N MET A 481 -34.54 7.02 28.57
CA MET A 481 -35.36 7.74 27.59
C MET A 481 -35.06 9.25 27.62
N ASP A 482 -34.75 9.77 28.81
CA ASP A 482 -34.25 11.12 29.06
C ASP A 482 -33.40 11.12 30.34
N LYS A 483 -33.08 12.30 30.90
CA LYS A 483 -32.23 12.44 32.11
C LYS A 483 -32.87 11.93 33.41
N GLU A 484 -34.18 11.68 33.41
CA GLU A 484 -34.92 11.24 34.59
C GLU A 484 -35.72 9.96 34.34
N LYS A 485 -36.03 9.61 33.09
CA LYS A 485 -36.86 8.46 32.75
C LYS A 485 -36.03 7.30 32.25
N VAL A 486 -36.22 6.15 32.88
CA VAL A 486 -35.63 4.88 32.49
C VAL A 486 -36.73 3.89 32.14
N SER A 487 -36.67 3.33 30.94
CA SER A 487 -37.50 2.19 30.53
C SER A 487 -36.78 0.91 30.89
N ILE A 488 -37.48 0.00 31.58
CA ILE A 488 -37.02 -1.33 31.96
C ILE A 488 -37.87 -2.33 31.18
N THR A 489 -37.21 -3.16 30.38
CA THR A 489 -37.87 -4.15 29.52
C THR A 489 -37.36 -5.55 29.84
N TRP A 490 -38.17 -6.56 29.58
CA TRP A 490 -37.80 -7.97 29.73
C TRP A 490 -38.32 -8.80 28.57
N TYR A 491 -37.85 -10.04 28.50
CA TYR A 491 -38.38 -11.01 27.54
C TYR A 491 -39.89 -11.18 27.76
N ASP A 492 -40.66 -11.04 26.68
CA ASP A 492 -42.10 -11.22 26.68
C ASP A 492 -42.48 -12.63 27.15
N MET A 493 -43.02 -12.73 28.37
CA MET A 493 -43.27 -14.01 29.01
C MET A 493 -44.51 -14.70 28.45
N ASP A 494 -45.40 -14.00 27.76
CA ASP A 494 -46.54 -14.62 27.05
C ASP A 494 -46.10 -15.61 25.97
N LYS A 495 -44.85 -15.49 25.51
CA LYS A 495 -44.26 -16.41 24.53
C LYS A 495 -43.89 -17.77 25.11
N ILE A 496 -43.77 -17.88 26.44
CA ILE A 496 -43.27 -19.08 27.11
C ILE A 496 -44.15 -19.55 28.28
N VAL A 497 -44.96 -18.67 28.84
CA VAL A 497 -45.90 -18.94 29.93
C VAL A 497 -47.29 -18.58 29.43
N ASN A 498 -48.22 -19.55 29.44
CA ASN A 498 -49.59 -19.30 29.02
C ASN A 498 -50.39 -18.58 30.12
N GLY A 499 -51.19 -17.58 29.74
CA GLY A 499 -52.09 -16.87 30.63
C GLY A 499 -51.42 -15.85 31.54
N VAL A 500 -50.34 -15.19 31.08
CA VAL A 500 -49.80 -14.03 31.83
C VAL A 500 -50.89 -12.97 31.87
N ASN A 501 -51.22 -12.52 33.08
CA ASN A 501 -52.23 -11.49 33.28
C ASN A 501 -51.55 -10.13 33.41
N TYR A 502 -50.56 -10.04 34.29
CA TYR A 502 -49.72 -8.85 34.46
C TYR A 502 -48.39 -9.19 35.12
N TYR A 503 -47.51 -8.20 35.21
CA TYR A 503 -46.22 -8.27 35.88
C TYR A 503 -46.22 -7.37 37.12
N ASN A 504 -45.68 -7.90 38.23
CA ASN A 504 -45.33 -7.09 39.39
C ASN A 504 -43.88 -6.63 39.24
N VAL A 505 -43.65 -5.32 39.34
CA VAL A 505 -42.31 -4.72 39.37
C VAL A 505 -41.98 -4.33 40.80
N TYR A 506 -40.76 -4.64 41.22
CA TYR A 506 -40.19 -4.29 42.51
C TYR A 506 -38.97 -3.40 42.28
N ARG A 507 -38.79 -2.43 43.18
CA ARG A 507 -37.64 -1.51 43.17
C ARG A 507 -37.08 -1.42 44.59
N LYS A 508 -35.76 -1.41 44.72
CA LYS A 508 -35.07 -1.12 45.97
C LYS A 508 -33.88 -0.19 45.76
N SER A 509 -33.55 0.62 46.76
CA SER A 509 -32.28 1.36 46.79
C SER A 509 -31.12 0.43 47.15
N LYS A 510 -29.88 0.82 46.83
CA LYS A 510 -28.67 0.09 47.27
C LYS A 510 -28.57 -0.04 48.79
N ASP A 511 -29.11 0.93 49.53
CA ASP A 511 -29.11 0.94 51.01
C ASP A 511 -30.13 -0.03 51.61
N GLU A 512 -31.02 -0.60 50.80
CA GLU A 512 -32.03 -1.55 51.23
C GLU A 512 -31.54 -3.00 51.04
N PRO A 513 -31.52 -3.83 52.10
CA PRO A 513 -30.94 -5.17 52.05
C PRO A 513 -31.77 -6.19 51.26
N ALA A 514 -33.05 -5.92 51.02
CA ALA A 514 -33.97 -6.79 50.29
C ALA A 514 -35.05 -5.99 49.55
N PHE A 515 -35.70 -6.61 48.56
CA PHE A 515 -36.84 -6.00 47.88
C PHE A 515 -38.03 -5.83 48.84
N PRO A 516 -38.77 -4.69 48.77
CA PRO A 516 -40.00 -4.51 49.54
C PRO A 516 -41.05 -5.59 49.23
N THR A 517 -41.87 -5.94 50.21
CA THR A 517 -43.01 -6.85 50.00
C THR A 517 -44.15 -6.20 49.22
N SER A 518 -44.23 -4.87 49.24
CA SER A 518 -45.15 -4.10 48.41
C SER A 518 -44.68 -4.04 46.95
N VAL A 519 -45.62 -4.28 46.04
CA VAL A 519 -45.40 -4.11 44.61
C VAL A 519 -45.18 -2.63 44.31
N PHE A 520 -44.10 -2.29 43.61
CA PHE A 520 -43.79 -0.92 43.23
C PHE A 520 -44.68 -0.45 42.08
N ALA A 521 -44.85 -1.30 41.06
CA ALA A 521 -45.76 -1.05 39.95
C ALA A 521 -46.34 -2.35 39.37
N LYS A 522 -47.54 -2.26 38.78
CA LYS A 522 -48.14 -3.34 37.99
C LYS A 522 -48.23 -2.91 36.55
N VAL A 523 -47.79 -3.76 35.64
CA VAL A 523 -47.85 -3.51 34.19
C VAL A 523 -48.35 -4.73 33.44
N GLU A 524 -49.15 -4.53 32.41
CA GLU A 524 -49.68 -5.61 31.57
C GLU A 524 -48.72 -5.97 30.42
N THR A 525 -47.81 -5.05 30.09
CA THR A 525 -46.82 -5.20 29.02
C THR A 525 -45.44 -5.56 29.59
N ASN A 526 -44.54 -6.04 28.74
CA ASN A 526 -43.17 -6.39 29.10
C ASN A 526 -42.21 -5.18 29.25
N GLU A 527 -42.76 -4.04 29.66
CA GLU A 527 -42.08 -2.76 29.81
C GLU A 527 -42.61 -2.01 31.05
N PHE A 528 -41.70 -1.37 31.79
CA PHE A 528 -42.02 -0.45 32.86
C PHE A 528 -41.11 0.79 32.79
N VAL A 529 -41.70 1.99 32.86
CA VAL A 529 -40.96 3.26 32.86
C VAL A 529 -40.97 3.87 34.26
N ASP A 530 -39.79 4.06 34.85
CA ASP A 530 -39.60 4.77 36.12
C ASP A 530 -39.07 6.18 35.91
N THR A 531 -39.41 7.11 36.79
CA THR A 531 -38.88 8.48 36.84
C THR A 531 -37.98 8.64 38.06
N LEU A 532 -36.67 8.57 37.85
CA LEU A 532 -35.62 8.71 38.85
C LEU A 532 -35.26 10.18 39.07
N ARG A 533 -35.81 10.77 40.14
CA ARG A 533 -35.54 12.18 40.52
C ARG A 533 -34.33 12.37 41.43
N ARG A 534 -33.83 11.32 42.08
CA ARG A 534 -32.65 11.37 42.95
C ARG A 534 -31.50 10.59 42.33
N ALA A 535 -30.28 11.10 42.47
CA ALA A 535 -29.08 10.36 42.11
C ALA A 535 -28.91 9.19 43.08
N GLY A 536 -28.39 8.06 42.61
CA GLY A 536 -28.28 6.84 43.39
C GLY A 536 -28.37 5.58 42.54
N VAL A 537 -28.25 4.44 43.23
CA VAL A 537 -28.28 3.12 42.61
C VAL A 537 -29.57 2.40 43.02
N TYR A 538 -30.31 1.94 42.02
CA TYR A 538 -31.61 1.30 42.16
C TYR A 538 -31.57 -0.09 41.53
N ASP A 539 -32.02 -1.12 42.26
CA ASP A 539 -32.20 -2.46 41.72
C ASP A 539 -33.68 -2.70 41.40
N TYR A 540 -33.97 -3.32 40.26
CA TYR A 540 -35.31 -3.69 39.83
C TYR A 540 -35.44 -5.19 39.61
N ALA A 541 -36.55 -5.77 40.04
CA ALA A 541 -36.89 -7.17 39.77
C ALA A 541 -38.36 -7.28 39.33
N VAL A 542 -38.66 -8.28 38.51
CA VAL A 542 -40.00 -8.47 37.93
C VAL A 542 -40.50 -9.89 38.22
N GLN A 543 -41.80 -10.03 38.45
CA GLN A 543 -42.49 -11.29 38.71
C GLN A 543 -43.70 -11.43 37.77
N VAL A 544 -43.89 -12.62 37.19
CA VAL A 544 -45.07 -12.97 36.40
C VAL A 544 -46.24 -13.29 37.33
N VAL A 545 -47.43 -12.81 36.97
CA VAL A 545 -48.69 -13.17 37.63
C VAL A 545 -49.66 -13.75 36.58
N ILE A 546 -50.09 -14.99 36.79
CA ILE A 546 -51.09 -15.68 35.95
C ILE A 546 -52.49 -15.49 36.56
N ASP A 547 -52.61 -15.78 37.86
CA ASP A 547 -53.79 -15.49 38.67
C ASP A 547 -53.36 -15.13 40.11
N SER A 548 -54.29 -14.73 40.97
CA SER A 548 -53.98 -14.26 42.34
C SER A 548 -53.28 -15.30 43.23
N THR A 549 -53.21 -16.55 42.81
CA THR A 549 -52.58 -17.67 43.53
C THR A 549 -51.37 -18.26 42.82
N LYS A 550 -51.07 -17.82 41.59
CA LYS A 550 -50.02 -18.37 40.72
C LYS A 550 -49.08 -17.27 40.23
N THR A 551 -47.91 -17.22 40.86
CA THR A 551 -46.84 -16.28 40.51
C THR A 551 -45.51 -17.00 40.31
N SER A 552 -44.62 -16.40 39.53
CA SER A 552 -43.22 -16.86 39.41
C SER A 552 -42.39 -16.43 40.63
N ALA A 553 -41.16 -16.95 40.73
CA ALA A 553 -40.12 -16.28 41.50
C ALA A 553 -39.80 -14.88 40.92
N LEU A 554 -39.12 -14.02 41.68
CA LEU A 554 -38.56 -12.77 41.16
C LEU A 554 -37.48 -13.07 40.11
N SER A 555 -37.37 -12.22 39.10
CA SER A 555 -36.24 -12.24 38.17
C SER A 555 -34.92 -11.98 38.91
N SER A 556 -33.80 -12.35 38.28
CA SER A 556 -32.51 -11.76 38.65
C SER A 556 -32.62 -10.23 38.53
N PRO A 557 -32.20 -9.46 39.55
CA PRO A 557 -32.38 -8.03 39.55
C PRO A 557 -31.45 -7.35 38.53
N ILE A 558 -31.91 -6.23 37.98
CA ILE A 558 -31.09 -5.33 37.16
C ILE A 558 -30.80 -4.04 37.94
N GLN A 559 -29.56 -3.59 37.88
CA GLN A 559 -29.11 -2.38 38.55
C GLN A 559 -29.11 -1.19 37.59
N VAL A 560 -29.69 -0.08 38.03
CA VAL A 560 -29.74 1.20 37.32
C VAL A 560 -29.08 2.26 38.20
N GLU A 561 -28.05 2.92 37.68
CA GLU A 561 -27.36 4.00 38.37
C GLU A 561 -27.72 5.35 37.74
N ARG A 562 -28.21 6.29 38.56
CA ARG A 562 -28.37 7.69 38.18
C ARG A 562 -27.24 8.51 38.78
N ILE A 563 -26.39 9.04 37.91
CA ILE A 563 -25.25 9.89 38.29
C ILE A 563 -25.75 11.32 38.53
N LEU A 564 -25.18 12.00 39.52
CA LEU A 564 -25.41 13.42 39.75
C LEU A 564 -24.69 14.23 38.66
N GLU A 565 -25.43 14.95 37.82
CA GLU A 565 -24.85 15.87 36.84
C GLU A 565 -24.33 17.13 37.55
N LYS A 566 -23.02 17.39 37.48
CA LYS A 566 -22.41 18.65 37.93
C LYS A 566 -22.33 19.66 36.79
N PRO A 567 -22.47 20.97 37.04
CA PRO A 567 -22.18 21.98 36.03
C PRO A 567 -20.71 21.97 35.61
N LEU A 568 -20.42 22.51 34.43
CA LEU A 568 -19.05 22.65 33.95
C LEU A 568 -18.29 23.68 34.79
N ALA A 569 -17.04 23.35 35.12
CA ALA A 569 -16.14 24.29 35.79
C ALA A 569 -15.88 25.52 34.91
N PRO A 570 -15.71 26.72 35.49
CA PRO A 570 -15.32 27.92 34.77
C PRO A 570 -14.05 27.69 33.94
N LEU A 571 -14.08 28.11 32.69
CA LEU A 571 -12.95 27.96 31.76
C LEU A 571 -12.11 29.23 31.69
N LYS A 572 -10.83 29.05 31.36
CA LYS A 572 -9.85 30.12 31.13
C LYS A 572 -9.87 31.18 32.24
N VAL A 573 -9.66 30.74 33.48
CA VAL A 573 -9.40 31.67 34.58
C VAL A 573 -8.09 32.39 34.28
N ARG A 574 -8.10 33.72 34.40
CA ARG A 574 -6.98 34.62 34.12
C ARG A 574 -6.80 35.58 35.29
N LEU A 575 -5.56 35.97 35.52
CA LEU A 575 -5.18 36.93 36.55
C LEU A 575 -4.57 38.18 35.89
N TYR A 576 -5.01 39.35 36.29
CA TYR A 576 -4.48 40.64 35.85
C TYR A 576 -4.11 41.48 37.09
N ALA A 577 -2.83 41.82 37.24
CA ALA A 577 -2.39 42.71 38.30
C ALA A 577 -2.92 44.13 38.03
N VAL A 578 -3.67 44.67 38.99
CA VAL A 578 -4.18 46.05 38.92
C VAL A 578 -3.18 47.01 39.57
N ASP A 579 -2.61 46.63 40.71
CA ASP A 579 -1.47 47.23 41.39
C ASP A 579 -0.88 46.23 42.43
N ASP A 580 0.13 46.65 43.20
CA ASP A 580 0.83 45.85 44.22
C ASP A 580 -0.08 45.23 45.32
N THR A 581 -1.35 45.66 45.41
CA THR A 581 -2.30 45.17 46.43
C THR A 581 -3.60 44.60 45.86
N ARG A 582 -3.80 44.67 44.53
CA ARG A 582 -5.05 44.30 43.87
C ARG A 582 -4.85 43.41 42.64
N LEU A 583 -5.62 42.32 42.58
CA LEU A 583 -5.56 41.35 41.50
C LEU A 583 -6.95 41.03 40.96
N LEU A 584 -7.15 41.27 39.67
CA LEU A 584 -8.38 40.96 38.96
C LEU A 584 -8.32 39.50 38.49
N ILE A 585 -9.26 38.68 38.97
CA ILE A 585 -9.49 37.31 38.53
C ILE A 585 -10.69 37.34 37.58
N GLN A 586 -10.51 36.85 36.35
CA GLN A 586 -11.54 36.82 35.32
C GLN A 586 -11.65 35.43 34.71
N TRP A 587 -12.85 35.00 34.36
CA TRP A 587 -13.10 33.73 33.67
C TRP A 587 -14.07 33.91 32.50
N ASP A 588 -14.08 32.94 31.59
CA ASP A 588 -14.99 32.98 30.45
C ASP A 588 -16.45 32.74 30.90
N HIS A 589 -17.39 33.29 30.13
CA HIS A 589 -18.82 33.09 30.35
C HIS A 589 -19.22 31.61 30.23
N SER A 590 -20.12 31.16 31.12
CA SER A 590 -20.76 29.85 30.99
C SER A 590 -21.79 29.85 29.86
N ALA A 591 -21.91 28.73 29.16
CA ALA A 591 -22.93 28.53 28.12
C ALA A 591 -24.36 28.43 28.71
N THR A 592 -24.48 28.11 30.00
CA THR A 592 -25.75 28.02 30.73
C THR A 592 -25.76 28.97 31.92
N ALA A 593 -26.95 29.47 32.28
CA ALA A 593 -27.12 30.39 33.40
C ALA A 593 -26.72 29.73 34.73
N MET A 594 -25.71 30.29 35.38
CA MET A 594 -25.26 29.87 36.70
C MET A 594 -26.00 30.65 37.79
N LYS A 595 -26.19 30.04 38.95
CA LYS A 595 -26.70 30.71 40.15
C LYS A 595 -25.61 31.58 40.78
N ALA A 596 -24.38 31.08 40.85
CA ALA A 596 -23.25 31.76 41.47
C ALA A 596 -21.91 31.18 41.02
N TYR A 597 -20.82 31.90 41.32
CA TYR A 597 -19.45 31.41 41.23
C TYR A 597 -18.77 31.54 42.59
N ASN A 598 -18.08 30.48 43.02
CA ASN A 598 -17.23 30.49 44.20
C ASN A 598 -15.77 30.70 43.77
N ILE A 599 -15.12 31.71 44.33
CA ILE A 599 -13.71 32.00 44.12
C ILE A 599 -12.97 31.52 45.35
N TYR A 600 -11.99 30.65 45.14
CA TYR A 600 -11.13 30.12 46.19
C TYR A 600 -9.73 30.71 46.08
N ARG A 601 -9.10 30.95 47.23
CA ARG A 601 -7.73 31.43 47.34
C ARG A 601 -6.94 30.55 48.29
N SER A 602 -5.73 30.19 47.89
CA SER A 602 -4.70 29.65 48.79
C SER A 602 -3.50 30.60 48.86
N SER A 603 -2.96 30.79 50.06
CA SER A 603 -1.70 31.50 50.30
C SER A 603 -0.56 30.48 50.42
N GLY A 604 0.35 30.45 49.44
CA GLY A 604 1.44 29.49 49.40
C GLY A 604 0.97 28.03 49.26
N LYS A 605 1.26 27.19 50.25
CA LYS A 605 0.86 25.76 50.29
C LYS A 605 -0.34 25.49 51.22
N ALA A 606 -1.04 26.54 51.68
CA ALA A 606 -2.19 26.37 52.55
C ALA A 606 -3.37 25.72 51.83
N ASP A 607 -4.33 25.17 52.58
CA ASP A 607 -5.57 24.66 51.98
C ASP A 607 -6.39 25.82 51.40
N PRO A 608 -6.91 25.69 50.17
CA PRO A 608 -7.72 26.73 49.55
C PRO A 608 -8.95 27.08 50.38
N GLN A 609 -9.11 28.37 50.68
CA GLN A 609 -10.27 28.90 51.40
C GLN A 609 -11.23 29.58 50.42
N LEU A 610 -12.53 29.50 50.69
CA LEU A 610 -13.52 30.26 49.95
C LEU A 610 -13.30 31.75 50.21
N LEU A 611 -12.89 32.49 49.19
CA LEU A 611 -12.65 33.92 49.27
C LEU A 611 -13.96 34.69 49.12
N LYS A 612 -14.74 34.34 48.09
CA LYS A 612 -16.00 35.00 47.80
C LYS A 612 -16.93 34.12 46.97
N THR A 613 -18.22 34.25 47.20
CA THR A 613 -19.27 33.80 46.26
C THR A 613 -19.87 35.02 45.59
N ILE A 614 -19.89 35.04 44.26
CA ILE A 614 -20.47 36.11 43.45
C ILE A 614 -21.64 35.61 42.61
N LEU A 615 -22.48 36.51 42.12
CA LEU A 615 -23.66 36.16 41.33
C LEU A 615 -23.26 35.56 39.97
N GLY A 616 -24.09 34.67 39.43
CA GLY A 616 -23.78 33.92 38.22
C GLY A 616 -23.77 34.73 36.91
N ASP A 617 -24.11 36.02 36.97
CA ASP A 617 -23.98 37.00 35.89
C ASP A 617 -22.69 37.83 35.99
N GLN A 618 -21.84 37.56 36.99
CA GLN A 618 -20.54 38.19 37.18
C GLN A 618 -19.43 37.21 36.79
N PHE A 619 -18.46 37.69 36.02
CA PHE A 619 -17.38 36.88 35.42
C PHE A 619 -15.99 37.37 35.82
N GLU A 620 -15.94 38.30 36.76
CA GLU A 620 -14.71 38.86 37.28
C GLU A 620 -14.85 39.22 38.75
N TYR A 621 -13.73 39.15 39.46
CA TYR A 621 -13.62 39.50 40.87
C TYR A 621 -12.25 40.13 41.13
N VAL A 622 -12.20 41.20 41.92
CA VAL A 622 -10.94 41.83 42.33
C VAL A 622 -10.64 41.41 43.76
N ASP A 623 -9.54 40.67 43.95
CA ASP A 623 -8.97 40.45 45.27
C ASP A 623 -8.17 41.69 45.68
N THR A 624 -8.48 42.26 46.85
CA THR A 624 -7.86 43.47 47.40
C THR A 624 -7.05 43.21 48.67
N GLU A 625 -6.93 41.95 49.10
CA GLU A 625 -6.26 41.56 50.35
C GLU A 625 -4.91 40.90 50.10
N LEU A 626 -4.21 41.32 49.04
CA LEU A 626 -2.87 40.82 48.73
C LEU A 626 -1.83 41.44 49.65
N ILE A 627 -0.93 40.60 50.16
CA ILE A 627 0.21 41.00 50.99
C ILE A 627 1.48 40.84 50.16
N LYS A 628 2.31 41.89 50.18
CA LYS A 628 3.53 41.96 49.38
C LYS A 628 4.51 40.82 49.66
N GLY A 629 5.00 40.19 48.59
CA GLY A 629 5.96 39.09 48.64
C GLY A 629 5.38 37.69 48.92
N ASN A 630 4.05 37.54 48.94
CA ASN A 630 3.38 36.24 49.03
C ASN A 630 2.98 35.69 47.65
N SER A 631 2.92 34.36 47.53
CA SER A 631 2.33 33.69 46.36
C SER A 631 0.92 33.23 46.66
N TYR A 632 0.01 33.43 45.72
CA TYR A 632 -1.40 33.10 45.83
C TYR A 632 -1.85 32.21 44.67
N TYR A 633 -2.68 31.21 44.98
CA TYR A 633 -3.30 30.31 44.01
C TYR A 633 -4.81 30.51 44.02
N TYR A 634 -5.42 30.57 42.84
CA TYR A 634 -6.85 30.76 42.67
C TYR A 634 -7.43 29.69 41.76
N PHE A 635 -8.63 29.24 42.11
CA PHE A 635 -9.53 28.53 41.20
C PHE A 635 -10.96 28.97 41.48
N VAL A 636 -11.83 28.74 40.51
CA VAL A 636 -13.25 29.11 40.57
C VAL A 636 -14.08 27.85 40.33
N THR A 637 -15.19 27.72 41.05
CA THR A 637 -16.24 26.71 40.78
C THR A 637 -17.53 27.43 40.42
N SER A 638 -18.37 26.78 39.62
CA SER A 638 -19.71 27.28 39.26
C SER A 638 -20.78 26.55 40.08
N ILE A 639 -21.85 27.26 40.40
CA ILE A 639 -23.04 26.70 41.06
C ILE A 639 -24.20 26.84 40.09
N ASP A 640 -24.84 25.73 39.74
CA ASP A 640 -26.02 25.74 38.87
C ASP A 640 -27.30 26.19 39.60
N THR A 641 -28.39 26.29 38.85
CA THR A 641 -29.72 26.63 39.42
C THR A 641 -30.25 25.58 40.39
N ASN A 642 -29.79 24.33 40.30
CA ASN A 642 -30.11 23.24 41.23
C ASN A 642 -29.22 23.25 42.49
N SER A 643 -28.36 24.26 42.65
CA SER A 643 -27.40 24.40 43.76
C SER A 643 -26.36 23.28 43.81
N THR A 644 -26.04 22.68 42.67
CA THR A 644 -24.94 21.73 42.49
C THR A 644 -23.68 22.48 42.12
N GLU A 645 -22.58 22.20 42.81
CA GLU A 645 -21.27 22.81 42.54
C GLU A 645 -20.48 22.00 41.51
N SER A 646 -19.79 22.69 40.60
CA SER A 646 -18.90 22.08 39.61
C SER A 646 -17.64 21.49 40.25
N ASP A 647 -16.87 20.75 39.45
CA ASP A 647 -15.47 20.51 39.78
C ASP A 647 -14.65 21.83 39.70
N ARG A 648 -13.41 21.82 40.20
CA ARG A 648 -12.52 23.00 40.21
C ARG A 648 -12.10 23.41 38.79
N SER A 649 -12.05 24.71 38.51
CA SER A 649 -11.39 25.22 37.30
C SER A 649 -9.89 24.89 37.29
N GLN A 650 -9.23 25.18 36.17
CA GLN A 650 -7.77 25.26 36.16
C GLN A 650 -7.31 26.24 37.25
N GLU A 651 -6.33 25.81 38.05
CA GLU A 651 -5.69 26.65 39.05
C GLU A 651 -4.72 27.61 38.39
N VAL A 652 -4.77 28.88 38.80
CA VAL A 652 -3.88 29.95 38.35
C VAL A 652 -3.13 30.53 39.54
N PHE A 653 -1.86 30.87 39.35
CA PHE A 653 -1.02 31.40 40.42
C PHE A 653 -0.57 32.83 40.12
N TYR A 654 -0.45 33.62 41.18
CA TYR A 654 0.14 34.96 41.18
C TYR A 654 1.25 35.01 42.23
N SER A 655 2.41 35.52 41.85
CA SER A 655 3.53 35.82 42.75
C SER A 655 4.06 37.20 42.40
N GLU A 656 4.19 38.07 43.39
CA GLU A 656 4.82 39.39 43.24
C GLU A 656 6.34 39.30 43.13
#